data_AF-A0A7H8R8G6-F1
#
_entry.id   AF-A0A7H8R8G6-F1
#
_cell.length_a   1.000
_cell.length_b   1.000
_cell.length_c   1.000
_cell.angle_alpha   90.00
_cell.angle_beta   90.00
_cell.angle_gamma   90.00
#
_symmetry.space_group_name_H-M   'P 1'
#
loop_
_entity.id
_entity.type
_entity.pdbx_description
1 polymer ?
#
loop_
_entity_poly.entity_id
_entity_poly.type
_entity_poly.pdbx_seq_one_letter_code
_entity_poly.pdbx_strand_id
1 'polypeptide(L)'
;MDDSIRRVEKLDVEEAEKAEEIDKKDEMDYSPQEERRLVRKLDLWIVPLMMVTYTLQSYDKGILSAATQFNLNTDLGLTTVVGYDADGTPITNNRRYSNASMIFYIGYLVGTYPMVYLAQHYPTSRVISLSTMLWGAVVMSTAGCSNYAGIMVNRFMLGLLESAVAPTFTVLVTFWWTREEQALRMGLWYCCVGVATTISPLINYGLGQIPSSLLPWKPMFLILGAVTTLWSVVLFLALPDSPLTTKGLSESERGIAIRRLQKNQAGTISTVFEKSQCFEAFRDYKTYSCTLIVLLTGVPSGAIGTFGTIVINGFGFNHFDSLALTCPIGAITALSILLVGYITRKWAGTRYICIAVCALISIAGTLICWLGPRSNRGLLFAGIFLIAVQVASGGLAVSLAASNIAGHTKKTTTSASTFAGYCVGNIIGPLIFGASPGPLYRAGFIGSFVCLCGVVVVATVTYIALRRENAKRDKTSRSRETGLTHSIDENLTDMQNEEFRYVLVLVSMLIGLAGVNAAACRYTGLPFRQSIGHVSNVSIESNGLNRSYLVSIPPLYRPYIPAGVIFSFHGGARTSTDQLRLDQLTNPEFNTRHIVVYPQGVNACVPGDEIDDVKFTADILEKIESSYCINKDRIWATGKSDGGGFTNVLACDAGMSKRFAAFAPVSGAYYVDTLPCAPSTVNIPCHAARSNIPFLAFHGGNDTTISYSGGERKEECLPSIPHFIQEWAARDKLDSSKNFTTWVASNTVAYSFGLTGLVRLIYDSVIGHDWPSTIPNADNQKPGHHPASFNATPIVLDFFDRHPLALDYWTTRNV
;
A
#
# COMPACT_ATOMS: atom_id res chain seq x y z
N MET A 1 10.83 41.72 32.99
CA MET A 1 10.71 41.49 31.54
C MET A 1 11.80 42.23 30.75
N ASP A 2 12.33 43.36 31.26
CA ASP A 2 13.38 44.16 30.60
C ASP A 2 14.81 43.55 30.75
N ASP A 3 15.18 43.02 31.92
CA ASP A 3 16.53 42.46 32.15
C ASP A 3 16.86 41.18 31.37
N SER A 4 15.86 40.36 31.05
CA SER A 4 16.02 39.16 30.22
C SER A 4 16.23 39.51 28.75
N ILE A 5 15.56 40.56 28.26
CA ILE A 5 15.70 41.05 26.88
C ILE A 5 17.09 41.67 26.72
N ARG A 6 17.55 42.50 27.67
CA ARG A 6 18.90 43.08 27.66
C ARG A 6 20.02 42.04 27.71
N ARG A 7 19.80 40.89 28.36
CA ARG A 7 20.77 39.77 28.38
C ARG A 7 20.87 39.05 27.04
N VAL A 8 19.74 38.88 26.35
CA VAL A 8 19.68 38.27 25.01
C VAL A 8 20.33 39.22 23.99
N GLU A 9 19.99 40.50 24.02
CA GLU A 9 20.65 41.52 23.17
C GLU A 9 22.17 41.57 23.39
N LYS A 10 22.64 41.42 24.64
CA LYS A 10 24.08 41.34 24.94
C LYS A 10 24.77 40.10 24.35
N LEU A 11 24.10 38.94 24.36
CA LEU A 11 24.61 37.71 23.78
C LEU A 11 24.66 37.80 22.25
N ASP A 12 23.64 38.42 21.64
CA ASP A 12 23.58 38.65 20.19
C ASP A 12 24.70 39.60 19.71
N VAL A 13 25.00 40.65 20.49
CA VAL A 13 26.11 41.56 20.20
C VAL A 13 27.47 40.86 20.34
N GLU A 14 27.69 40.05 21.39
CA GLU A 14 28.94 39.27 21.52
C GLU A 14 29.10 38.20 20.42
N GLU A 15 28.00 37.57 19.95
CA GLU A 15 28.03 36.63 18.83
C GLU A 15 28.32 37.33 17.51
N ALA A 16 27.72 38.50 17.27
CA ALA A 16 27.98 39.32 16.09
C ALA A 16 29.41 39.88 16.07
N GLU A 17 29.93 40.36 17.20
CA GLU A 17 31.31 40.83 17.34
C GLU A 17 32.33 39.70 17.10
N LYS A 18 32.08 38.49 17.63
CA LYS A 18 32.91 37.32 17.35
C LYS A 18 32.85 36.87 15.90
N ALA A 19 31.68 36.96 15.26
CA ALA A 19 31.54 36.66 13.84
C ALA A 19 32.34 37.67 12.99
N GLU A 20 32.27 38.97 13.31
CA GLU A 20 33.07 40.02 12.63
C GLU A 20 34.58 39.88 12.89
N GLU A 21 35.02 39.53 14.10
CA GLU A 21 36.45 39.32 14.39
C GLU A 21 37.03 38.14 13.62
N ILE A 22 36.23 37.10 13.38
CA ILE A 22 36.62 35.92 12.58
C ILE A 22 36.63 36.27 11.09
N ASP A 23 35.70 37.13 10.63
CA ASP A 23 35.64 37.60 9.25
C ASP A 23 36.82 38.54 8.89
N LYS A 24 37.29 39.36 9.85
CA LYS A 24 38.46 40.25 9.68
C LYS A 24 39.82 39.53 9.67
N LYS A 25 39.89 38.23 10.00
CA LYS A 25 41.12 37.42 9.86
C LYS A 25 41.16 36.76 8.47
N ASP A 26 41.71 37.51 7.51
CA ASP A 26 41.96 37.07 6.14
C ASP A 26 43.00 35.93 6.02
N GLU A 27 42.84 35.10 4.98
CA GLU A 27 43.75 34.04 4.46
C GLU A 27 44.04 32.78 5.31
N MET A 28 43.01 31.98 5.65
CA MET A 28 43.22 30.53 5.81
C MET A 28 42.19 29.75 5.00
N ASP A 29 42.60 29.33 3.81
CA ASP A 29 41.91 28.34 3.00
C ASP A 29 42.09 26.98 3.72
N TYR A 30 41.00 26.42 4.26
CA TYR A 30 41.07 25.15 4.99
C TYR A 30 41.11 23.98 4.02
N SER A 31 41.87 22.94 4.34
CA SER A 31 42.00 21.79 3.46
C SER A 31 40.69 20.97 3.42
N PRO A 32 40.36 20.31 2.28
CA PRO A 32 39.22 19.39 2.22
C PRO A 32 39.29 18.25 3.26
N GLN A 33 40.49 17.91 3.73
CA GLN A 33 40.73 16.93 4.77
C GLN A 33 40.28 17.43 6.14
N GLU A 34 40.57 18.68 6.49
CA GLU A 34 40.12 19.31 7.74
C GLU A 34 38.61 19.47 7.77
N GLU A 35 38.00 19.88 6.66
CA GLU A 35 36.54 19.94 6.52
C GLU A 35 35.91 18.57 6.75
N ARG A 36 36.40 17.51 6.09
CA ARG A 36 35.89 16.14 6.29
C ARG A 36 36.06 15.66 7.73
N ARG A 37 37.16 16.04 8.39
CA ARG A 37 37.41 15.68 9.79
C ARG A 37 36.40 16.36 10.72
N LEU A 38 36.15 17.66 10.51
CA LEU A 38 35.12 18.40 11.25
C LEU A 38 33.74 17.78 11.06
N VAL A 39 33.32 17.54 9.81
CA VAL A 39 31.99 16.97 9.51
C VAL A 39 31.81 15.61 10.18
N ARG A 40 32.83 14.73 10.13
CA ARG A 40 32.79 13.44 10.84
C ARG A 40 32.67 13.60 12.36
N LYS A 41 33.37 14.58 12.94
CA LYS A 41 33.27 14.89 14.38
C LYS A 41 31.85 15.33 14.75
N LEU A 42 31.25 16.23 13.96
CA LEU A 42 29.87 16.69 14.15
C LEU A 42 28.87 15.53 14.00
N ASP A 43 29.04 14.70 12.97
CA ASP A 43 28.18 13.55 12.73
C ASP A 43 28.26 12.52 13.86
N LEU A 44 29.45 12.22 14.40
CA LEU A 44 29.63 11.27 15.50
C LEU A 44 29.22 11.83 16.87
N TRP A 45 28.98 13.14 16.96
CA TRP A 45 28.59 13.79 18.20
C TRP A 45 27.10 14.11 18.24
N ILE A 46 26.60 14.91 17.30
CA ILE A 46 25.25 15.50 17.36
C ILE A 46 24.20 14.52 16.83
N VAL A 47 24.49 13.81 15.73
CA VAL A 47 23.50 12.93 15.08
C VAL A 47 23.06 11.77 15.99
N PRO A 48 23.96 11.06 16.72
CA PRO A 48 23.55 10.05 17.69
C PRO A 48 22.64 10.61 18.79
N LEU A 49 22.91 11.82 19.28
CA LEU A 49 22.05 12.45 20.29
C LEU A 49 20.64 12.68 19.74
N MET A 50 20.52 13.15 18.51
CA MET A 50 19.24 13.34 17.85
C MET A 50 18.52 12.01 17.60
N MET A 51 19.25 11.00 17.13
CA MET A 51 18.70 9.67 16.81
C MET A 51 18.14 8.96 18.05
N VAL A 52 18.88 8.93 19.17
CA VAL A 52 18.39 8.31 20.41
C VAL A 52 17.18 9.08 20.95
N THR A 53 17.23 10.41 20.97
CA THR A 53 16.11 11.24 21.42
C THR A 53 14.85 11.00 20.59
N TYR A 54 14.98 10.92 19.26
CA TYR A 54 13.83 10.69 18.39
C TYR A 54 13.34 9.24 18.42
N THR A 55 14.22 8.28 18.72
CA THR A 55 13.84 6.89 19.01
C THR A 55 12.99 6.81 20.27
N LEU A 56 13.43 7.44 21.36
CA LEU A 56 12.68 7.50 22.62
C LEU A 56 11.35 8.21 22.43
N GLN A 57 11.35 9.37 21.76
CA GLN A 57 10.11 10.09 21.43
C GLN A 57 9.10 9.21 20.67
N SER A 58 9.58 8.46 19.68
CA SER A 58 8.72 7.57 18.89
C SER A 58 8.20 6.38 19.71
N TYR A 59 9.02 5.85 20.61
CA TYR A 59 8.64 4.76 21.51
C TYR A 59 7.63 5.25 22.56
N ASP A 60 7.91 6.35 23.25
CA ASP A 60 7.04 6.95 24.28
C ASP A 60 5.63 7.28 23.76
N LYS A 61 5.54 7.63 22.48
CA LYS A 61 4.27 7.82 21.78
C LYS A 61 3.60 6.49 21.39
N GLY A 62 4.38 5.55 20.87
CA GLY A 62 3.90 4.26 20.33
C GLY A 62 3.55 3.21 21.38
N ILE A 63 4.08 3.31 22.60
CA ILE A 63 3.83 2.36 23.70
C ILE A 63 2.33 2.26 24.05
N LEU A 64 1.53 3.30 23.83
CA LEU A 64 0.08 3.27 24.01
C LEU A 64 -0.58 2.18 23.14
N SER A 65 -0.11 1.99 21.91
CA SER A 65 -0.62 0.96 20.99
C SER A 65 -0.22 -0.44 21.41
N ALA A 66 1.02 -0.62 21.88
CA ALA A 66 1.49 -1.90 22.41
C ALA A 66 0.77 -2.30 23.72
N ALA A 67 0.56 -1.34 24.62
CA ALA A 67 -0.11 -1.55 25.91
C ALA A 67 -1.56 -2.05 25.78
N THR A 68 -2.22 -1.84 24.63
CA THR A 68 -3.55 -2.42 24.36
C THR A 68 -3.56 -3.94 24.40
N GLN A 69 -2.43 -4.58 24.05
CA GLN A 69 -2.26 -6.03 24.13
C GLN A 69 -2.07 -6.54 25.57
N PHE A 70 -1.87 -5.61 26.52
CA PHE A 70 -1.64 -5.87 27.94
C PHE A 70 -2.79 -5.30 28.81
N ASN A 71 -4.02 -5.37 28.30
CA ASN A 71 -5.27 -5.00 28.97
C ASN A 71 -5.45 -3.52 29.35
N LEU A 72 -4.65 -2.58 28.81
CA LEU A 72 -4.81 -1.14 29.07
C LEU A 72 -6.21 -0.63 28.72
N ASN A 73 -6.78 -1.08 27.60
CA ASN A 73 -8.10 -0.62 27.14
C ASN A 73 -9.23 -1.04 28.08
N THR A 74 -9.14 -2.25 28.64
CA THR A 74 -10.11 -2.79 29.59
C THR A 74 -10.00 -2.08 30.94
N ASP A 75 -8.77 -1.90 31.44
CA ASP A 75 -8.49 -1.25 32.73
C ASP A 75 -8.98 0.21 32.77
N LEU A 76 -8.76 0.96 31.69
CA LEU A 76 -9.13 2.39 31.61
C LEU A 76 -10.50 2.64 30.97
N GLY A 77 -11.22 1.59 30.57
CA GLY A 77 -12.52 1.69 29.90
C GLY A 77 -12.48 2.47 28.58
N LEU A 78 -11.44 2.24 27.76
CA LEU A 78 -11.19 2.91 26.47
C LEU A 78 -11.87 2.22 25.29
N THR A 79 -12.12 0.92 25.42
CA THR A 79 -12.89 0.13 24.46
C THR A 79 -14.11 -0.42 25.17
N THR A 80 -15.29 -0.27 24.55
CA THR A 80 -16.56 -0.78 25.08
C THR A 80 -17.21 -1.69 24.06
N VAL A 81 -17.75 -2.84 24.49
CA VAL A 81 -18.49 -3.75 23.62
C VAL A 81 -19.90 -3.17 23.44
N VAL A 82 -20.29 -2.92 22.20
CA VAL A 82 -21.60 -2.31 21.85
C VAL A 82 -22.58 -3.33 21.26
N GLY A 83 -22.13 -4.54 20.96
CA GLY A 83 -22.95 -5.63 20.45
C GLY A 83 -22.11 -6.84 20.09
N TYR A 84 -22.74 -7.82 19.45
CA TYR A 84 -22.11 -9.02 18.91
C TYR A 84 -22.56 -9.19 17.46
N ASP A 85 -21.68 -9.68 16.59
CA ASP A 85 -22.06 -10.05 15.22
C ASP A 85 -22.83 -11.39 15.19
N ALA A 86 -23.25 -11.81 13.99
CA ALA A 86 -24.05 -13.02 13.78
C ALA A 86 -23.31 -14.32 14.20
N ASP A 87 -21.98 -14.27 14.29
CA ASP A 87 -21.11 -15.39 14.64
C ASP A 87 -20.66 -15.33 16.12
N GLY A 88 -21.12 -14.31 16.88
CA GLY A 88 -20.81 -14.13 18.31
C GLY A 88 -19.54 -13.32 18.63
N THR A 89 -18.93 -12.66 17.64
CA THR A 89 -17.75 -11.80 17.84
C THR A 89 -18.16 -10.44 18.41
N PRO A 90 -17.51 -9.92 19.46
CA PRO A 90 -17.87 -8.62 20.04
C PRO A 90 -17.57 -7.45 19.08
N ILE A 91 -18.59 -6.64 18.82
CA ILE A 91 -18.47 -5.37 18.11
C ILE A 91 -18.00 -4.32 19.11
N THR A 92 -16.84 -3.71 18.85
CA THR A 92 -16.19 -2.79 19.78
C THR A 92 -16.30 -1.33 19.34
N ASN A 93 -16.59 -0.45 20.29
CA ASN A 93 -16.48 1.00 20.13
C ASN A 93 -15.14 1.47 20.70
N ASN A 94 -14.30 2.02 19.83
CA ASN A 94 -12.94 2.47 20.13
C ASN A 94 -12.80 4.01 20.20
N ARG A 95 -13.91 4.74 20.37
CA ARG A 95 -13.90 6.21 20.36
C ARG A 95 -13.06 6.80 21.50
N ARG A 96 -13.16 6.25 22.72
CA ARG A 96 -12.36 6.73 23.87
C ARG A 96 -10.87 6.46 23.66
N TYR A 97 -10.52 5.29 23.14
CA TYR A 97 -9.15 4.97 22.76
C TYR A 97 -8.61 5.94 21.68
N SER A 98 -9.39 6.17 20.62
CA SER A 98 -9.08 7.15 19.57
C SER A 98 -8.83 8.54 20.15
N ASN A 99 -9.70 9.01 21.05
CA ASN A 99 -9.55 10.29 21.72
C ASN A 99 -8.26 10.38 22.55
N ALA A 100 -7.87 9.32 23.26
CA ALA A 100 -6.63 9.27 24.03
C ALA A 100 -5.37 9.32 23.15
N SER A 101 -5.46 8.81 21.92
CA SER A 101 -4.40 8.98 20.93
C SER A 101 -4.40 10.39 20.33
N MET A 102 -5.56 10.91 19.89
CA MET A 102 -5.63 12.21 19.20
C MET A 102 -5.31 13.40 20.11
N ILE A 103 -5.66 13.34 21.41
CA ILE A 103 -5.47 14.47 22.34
C ILE A 103 -3.99 14.78 22.57
N PHE A 104 -3.12 13.78 22.43
CA PHE A 104 -1.67 13.97 22.40
C PHE A 104 -1.27 14.92 21.26
N TYR A 105 -1.81 14.74 20.06
CA TYR A 105 -1.48 15.59 18.92
C TYR A 105 -2.10 16.99 19.03
N ILE A 106 -3.22 17.14 19.77
CA ILE A 106 -3.75 18.45 20.15
C ILE A 106 -2.78 19.16 21.10
N GLY A 107 -2.30 18.46 22.14
CA GLY A 107 -1.27 18.98 23.04
C GLY A 107 0.00 19.38 22.29
N TYR A 108 0.43 18.53 21.34
CA TYR A 108 1.58 18.82 20.48
C TYR A 108 1.37 20.08 19.64
N LEU A 109 0.20 20.22 19.00
CA LEU A 109 -0.13 21.39 18.18
C LEU A 109 -0.10 22.68 19.02
N VAL A 110 -0.68 22.64 20.23
CA VAL A 110 -0.66 23.76 21.18
C VAL A 110 0.78 24.07 21.64
N GLY A 111 1.58 23.04 21.91
CA GLY A 111 2.95 23.18 22.38
C GLY A 111 3.95 23.62 21.30
N THR A 112 3.68 23.37 20.02
CA THR A 112 4.62 23.61 18.92
C THR A 112 5.11 25.05 18.90
N TYR A 113 4.21 26.03 19.03
CA TYR A 113 4.59 27.45 19.00
C TYR A 113 5.32 27.91 20.28
N PRO A 114 4.77 27.69 21.50
CA PRO A 114 5.48 28.02 22.74
C PRO A 114 6.87 27.37 22.86
N MET A 115 7.01 26.10 22.48
CA MET A 115 8.28 25.39 22.60
C MET A 115 9.33 25.89 21.60
N VAL A 116 8.92 26.19 20.36
CA VAL A 116 9.83 26.81 19.39
C VAL A 116 10.25 28.21 19.84
N TYR A 117 9.32 29.01 20.36
CA TYR A 117 9.64 30.32 20.94
C TYR A 117 10.66 30.18 22.07
N LEU A 118 10.46 29.23 23.00
CA LEU A 118 11.44 28.97 24.06
C LEU A 118 12.81 28.54 23.50
N ALA A 119 12.84 27.68 22.49
CA ALA A 119 14.09 27.23 21.86
C ALA A 119 14.82 28.33 21.08
N GLN A 120 14.12 29.38 20.67
CA GLN A 120 14.71 30.57 20.03
C GLN A 120 15.27 31.57 21.05
N HIS A 121 14.63 31.71 22.22
CA HIS A 121 15.04 32.70 23.23
C HIS A 121 15.98 32.14 24.31
N TYR A 122 16.05 30.82 24.46
CA TYR A 122 16.90 30.14 25.41
C TYR A 122 17.80 29.14 24.71
N PRO A 123 18.94 28.74 25.33
CA PRO A 123 19.83 27.75 24.75
C PRO A 123 19.07 26.47 24.40
N THR A 124 19.12 26.08 23.12
CA THR A 124 18.38 24.95 22.56
C THR A 124 18.64 23.65 23.34
N SER A 125 19.88 23.43 23.79
CA SER A 125 20.25 22.28 24.61
C SER A 125 19.45 22.21 25.91
N ARG A 126 19.24 23.34 26.59
CA ARG A 126 18.53 23.44 27.87
C ARG A 126 17.04 23.19 27.69
N VAL A 127 16.45 23.79 26.67
CA VAL A 127 15.02 23.63 26.37
C VAL A 127 14.70 22.19 26.02
N ILE A 128 15.46 21.58 25.10
CA ILE A 128 15.23 20.18 24.68
C ILE A 128 15.45 19.23 25.86
N SER A 129 16.49 19.43 26.65
CA SER A 129 16.79 18.54 27.80
C SER A 129 15.72 18.64 28.88
N LEU A 130 15.31 19.85 29.27
CA LEU A 130 14.25 20.06 30.25
C LEU A 130 12.92 19.49 29.75
N SER A 131 12.58 19.72 28.49
CA SER A 131 11.36 19.16 27.90
C SER A 131 11.39 17.64 27.87
N THR A 132 12.54 17.02 27.55
CA THR A 132 12.73 15.56 27.57
C THR A 132 12.61 14.98 28.97
N MET A 133 13.17 15.66 29.98
CA MET A 133 13.04 15.26 31.38
C MET A 133 11.57 15.28 31.84
N LEU A 134 10.87 16.37 31.54
CA LEU A 134 9.47 16.54 31.92
C LEU A 134 8.57 15.57 31.15
N TRP A 135 8.81 15.34 29.86
CA TRP A 135 8.04 14.35 29.11
C TRP A 135 8.25 12.95 29.70
N GLY A 136 9.50 12.56 30.00
CA GLY A 136 9.79 11.27 30.62
C GLY A 136 9.05 11.06 31.95
N ALA A 137 8.97 12.11 32.77
CA ALA A 137 8.15 12.11 33.98
C ALA A 137 6.65 11.92 33.69
N VAL A 138 6.11 12.56 32.64
CA VAL A 138 4.71 12.36 32.22
C VAL A 138 4.48 10.93 31.74
N VAL A 139 5.41 10.34 30.98
CA VAL A 139 5.33 8.93 30.55
C VAL A 139 5.23 8.01 31.77
N MET A 140 6.08 8.18 32.78
CA MET A 140 5.99 7.40 34.03
C MET A 140 4.65 7.59 34.73
N SER A 141 4.13 8.83 34.78
CA SER A 141 2.84 9.12 35.41
C SER A 141 1.64 8.43 34.72
N THR A 142 1.80 7.95 33.49
CA THR A 142 0.76 7.18 32.77
C THR A 142 0.35 5.93 33.54
N ALA A 143 1.29 5.28 34.24
CA ALA A 143 1.01 4.10 35.07
C ALA A 143 0.05 4.40 36.25
N GLY A 144 -0.05 5.66 36.66
CA GLY A 144 -0.97 6.15 37.68
C GLY A 144 -2.37 6.48 37.16
N CYS A 145 -2.61 6.44 35.85
CA CYS A 145 -3.94 6.67 35.29
C CYS A 145 -4.87 5.51 35.67
N SER A 146 -6.07 5.84 36.15
CA SER A 146 -7.09 4.87 36.58
C SER A 146 -8.44 5.06 35.89
N ASN A 147 -8.57 6.05 35.01
CA ASN A 147 -9.80 6.34 34.29
C ASN A 147 -9.53 7.13 33.00
N TYR A 148 -10.59 7.30 32.21
CA TYR A 148 -10.56 8.01 30.93
C TYR A 148 -10.10 9.47 31.06
N ALA A 149 -10.52 10.21 32.10
CA ALA A 149 -10.12 11.61 32.26
C ALA A 149 -8.61 11.74 32.58
N GLY A 150 -8.09 10.86 33.45
CA GLY A 150 -6.68 10.83 33.81
C GLY A 150 -5.78 10.61 32.60
N ILE A 151 -6.10 9.63 31.75
CA ILE A 151 -5.31 9.37 30.54
C ILE A 151 -5.41 10.50 29.52
N MET A 152 -6.56 11.18 29.40
CA MET A 152 -6.71 12.33 28.49
C MET A 152 -5.80 13.50 28.89
N VAL A 153 -5.74 13.85 30.19
CA VAL A 153 -4.87 14.92 30.70
C VAL A 153 -3.40 14.55 30.55
N ASN A 154 -3.04 13.33 30.94
CA ASN A 154 -1.67 12.82 30.80
C ASN A 154 -1.18 12.89 29.34
N ARG A 155 -2.00 12.40 28.40
CA ARG A 155 -1.66 12.38 26.96
C ARG A 155 -1.54 13.78 26.37
N PHE A 156 -2.39 14.73 26.78
CA PHE A 156 -2.27 16.13 26.38
C PHE A 156 -0.93 16.73 26.81
N MET A 157 -0.55 16.55 28.08
CA MET A 157 0.70 17.09 28.63
C MET A 157 1.93 16.47 27.97
N LEU A 158 1.87 15.16 27.70
CA LEU A 158 2.93 14.46 26.97
C LEU A 158 3.13 15.06 25.57
N GLY A 159 2.03 15.31 24.84
CA GLY A 159 2.07 15.96 23.54
C GLY A 159 2.68 17.36 23.58
N LEU A 160 2.24 18.17 24.55
CA LEU A 160 2.75 19.53 24.74
C LEU A 160 4.26 19.57 24.96
N LEU A 161 4.80 18.68 25.79
CA LEU A 161 6.23 18.61 26.08
C LEU A 161 7.04 17.99 24.92
N GLU A 162 6.51 16.98 24.23
CA GLU A 162 7.17 16.37 23.07
C GLU A 162 7.29 17.30 21.86
N SER A 163 6.48 18.37 21.81
CA SER A 163 6.43 19.30 20.68
C SER A 163 7.73 20.09 20.45
N ALA A 164 8.61 20.17 21.45
CA ALA A 164 9.87 20.89 21.36
C ALA A 164 10.90 20.23 20.43
N VAL A 165 10.86 18.91 20.27
CA VAL A 165 12.00 18.16 19.69
C VAL A 165 12.08 18.29 18.17
N ALA A 166 11.05 17.84 17.45
CA ALA A 166 11.14 17.67 16.00
C ALA A 166 11.28 18.99 15.21
N PRO A 167 10.52 20.06 15.53
CA PRO A 167 10.72 21.36 14.89
C PRO A 167 12.11 21.93 15.16
N THR A 168 12.58 21.81 16.41
CA THR A 168 13.90 22.34 16.80
C THR A 168 15.03 21.54 16.17
N PHE A 169 14.94 20.21 16.09
CA PHE A 169 15.90 19.36 15.36
C PHE A 169 15.97 19.70 13.88
N THR A 170 14.83 20.01 13.26
CA THR A 170 14.77 20.45 11.87
C THR A 170 15.57 21.74 11.67
N VAL A 171 15.42 22.71 12.58
CA VAL A 171 16.16 23.96 12.53
C VAL A 171 17.64 23.76 12.91
N LEU A 172 17.93 22.98 13.95
CA LEU A 172 19.28 22.67 14.45
C LEU A 172 20.17 22.13 13.33
N VAL A 173 19.66 21.21 12.50
CA VAL A 173 20.43 20.65 11.37
C VAL A 173 20.87 21.73 10.38
N THR A 174 20.12 22.82 10.26
CA THR A 174 20.52 23.93 9.37
C THR A 174 21.68 24.77 9.90
N PHE A 175 22.00 24.67 11.19
CA PHE A 175 23.08 25.41 11.85
C PHE A 175 24.42 24.68 11.85
N TRP A 176 24.44 23.37 11.61
CA TRP A 176 25.67 22.56 11.71
C TRP A 176 26.13 21.98 10.38
N TRP A 177 25.23 21.89 9.39
CA TRP A 177 25.49 21.21 8.12
C TRP A 177 25.10 22.05 6.89
N THR A 178 25.82 21.86 5.80
CA THR A 178 25.53 22.54 4.53
C THR A 178 24.27 21.98 3.87
N ARG A 179 23.66 22.68 2.89
CA ARG A 179 22.38 22.29 2.28
C ARG A 179 22.44 20.90 1.64
N GLU A 180 23.60 20.54 1.10
CA GLU A 180 23.86 19.22 0.50
C GLU A 180 23.93 18.12 1.56
N GLU A 181 24.40 18.44 2.76
CA GLU A 181 24.58 17.50 3.87
C GLU A 181 23.30 17.29 4.69
N GLN A 182 22.47 18.34 4.81
CA GLN A 182 21.28 18.37 5.65
C GLN A 182 20.32 17.22 5.36
N ALA A 183 20.07 16.88 4.08
CA ALA A 183 19.10 15.86 3.71
C ALA A 183 19.39 14.47 4.33
N LEU A 184 20.67 14.08 4.38
CA LEU A 184 21.06 12.81 4.98
C LEU A 184 20.86 12.84 6.50
N ARG A 185 21.25 13.92 7.18
CA ARG A 185 21.12 14.03 8.65
C ARG A 185 19.66 14.08 9.07
N MET A 186 18.83 14.80 8.30
CA MET A 186 17.38 14.76 8.42
C MET A 186 16.84 13.34 8.32
N GLY A 187 17.27 12.59 7.29
CA GLY A 187 16.89 11.19 7.12
C GLY A 187 17.35 10.29 8.27
N LEU A 188 18.55 10.50 8.82
CA LEU A 188 19.12 9.68 9.89
C LEU A 188 18.35 9.79 11.20
N TRP A 189 18.04 11.01 11.67
CA TRP A 189 17.23 11.12 12.88
C TRP A 189 15.77 10.79 12.62
N TYR A 190 15.21 11.12 11.46
CA TYR A 190 13.81 10.86 11.16
C TYR A 190 13.51 9.35 10.97
N CYS A 191 14.46 8.56 10.46
CA CYS A 191 14.29 7.11 10.31
C CYS A 191 14.16 6.37 11.66
N CYS A 192 14.55 7.01 12.77
CA CYS A 192 14.39 6.48 14.11
C CYS A 192 12.93 6.22 14.52
N VAL A 193 11.94 6.81 13.81
CA VAL A 193 10.53 6.38 13.93
C VAL A 193 10.36 4.90 13.60
N GLY A 194 10.97 4.47 12.49
CA GLY A 194 10.98 3.07 12.09
C GLY A 194 11.82 2.20 13.02
N VAL A 195 12.99 2.69 13.46
CA VAL A 195 13.85 1.96 14.41
C VAL A 195 13.12 1.70 15.72
N ALA A 196 12.48 2.71 16.32
CA ALA A 196 11.68 2.57 17.53
C ALA A 196 10.55 1.55 17.35
N THR A 197 9.82 1.62 16.24
CA THR A 197 8.75 0.66 15.90
C THR A 197 9.29 -0.76 15.68
N THR A 198 10.55 -0.91 15.27
CA THR A 198 11.21 -2.21 15.08
C THR A 198 11.57 -2.86 16.41
N ILE A 199 12.13 -2.08 17.35
CA ILE A 199 12.70 -2.60 18.59
C ILE A 199 11.68 -2.67 19.73
N SER A 200 10.75 -1.71 19.79
CA SER A 200 9.80 -1.57 20.90
C SER A 200 8.91 -2.79 21.13
N PRO A 201 8.44 -3.55 20.13
CA PRO A 201 7.54 -4.67 20.40
C PRO A 201 8.24 -5.80 21.15
N LEU A 202 9.54 -6.02 20.90
CA LEU A 202 10.35 -7.02 21.61
C LEU A 202 10.59 -6.61 23.07
N ILE A 203 10.92 -5.33 23.30
CA ILE A 203 11.09 -4.79 24.64
C ILE A 203 9.76 -4.88 25.39
N ASN A 204 8.67 -4.44 24.77
CA ASN A 204 7.33 -4.49 25.32
C ASN A 204 6.89 -5.92 25.66
N TYR A 205 7.19 -6.91 24.80
CA TYR A 205 6.94 -8.30 25.12
C TYR A 205 7.64 -8.71 26.41
N GLY A 206 8.95 -8.42 26.56
CA GLY A 206 9.69 -8.72 27.78
C GLY A 206 9.16 -8.01 29.02
N LEU A 207 8.87 -6.71 28.91
CA LEU A 207 8.34 -5.91 30.02
C LEU A 207 6.95 -6.38 30.48
N GLY A 208 6.13 -6.85 29.55
CA GLY A 208 4.80 -7.39 29.84
C GLY A 208 4.81 -8.75 30.57
N GLN A 209 5.95 -9.43 30.65
CA GLN A 209 6.10 -10.71 31.38
C GLN A 209 6.62 -10.51 32.82
N ILE A 210 6.89 -9.28 33.26
CA ILE A 210 7.43 -9.03 34.59
C ILE A 210 6.39 -9.46 35.64
N PRO A 211 6.72 -10.43 36.52
CA PRO A 211 5.84 -10.82 37.60
C PRO A 211 5.74 -9.65 38.59
N SER A 212 4.58 -8.99 38.62
CA SER A 212 4.33 -7.86 39.51
C SER A 212 2.89 -7.89 40.01
N SER A 213 2.62 -7.19 41.11
CA SER A 213 1.25 -6.95 41.60
C SER A 213 0.49 -5.93 40.76
N LEU A 214 1.18 -5.23 39.84
CA LEU A 214 0.59 -4.26 38.93
C LEU A 214 0.13 -4.95 37.64
N LEU A 215 -0.84 -4.32 36.96
CA LEU A 215 -1.23 -4.77 35.62
C LEU A 215 -0.05 -4.68 34.64
N PRO A 216 0.09 -5.65 33.71
CA PRO A 216 1.29 -5.79 32.88
C PRO A 216 1.68 -4.55 32.05
N TRP A 217 0.72 -3.68 31.73
CA TRP A 217 1.00 -2.45 30.98
C TRP A 217 1.70 -1.37 31.81
N LYS A 218 1.53 -1.33 33.14
CA LYS A 218 2.05 -0.26 34.00
C LYS A 218 3.58 -0.22 34.10
N PRO A 219 4.29 -1.36 34.33
CA PRO A 219 5.76 -1.38 34.33
C PRO A 219 6.38 -0.88 33.02
N MET A 220 5.70 -1.08 31.89
CA MET A 220 6.18 -0.65 30.58
C MET A 220 6.39 0.86 30.52
N PHE A 221 5.42 1.64 31.00
CA PHE A 221 5.50 3.10 31.06
C PHE A 221 6.48 3.61 32.12
N LEU A 222 6.56 2.94 33.27
CA LEU A 222 7.50 3.32 34.34
C LEU A 222 8.95 3.18 33.88
N ILE A 223 9.31 2.03 33.31
CA ILE A 223 10.68 1.74 32.88
C ILE A 223 11.06 2.64 31.69
N LEU A 224 10.17 2.74 30.71
CA LEU A 224 10.45 3.56 29.52
C LEU A 224 10.60 5.04 29.88
N GLY A 225 9.66 5.61 30.65
CA GLY A 225 9.75 7.00 31.09
C GLY A 225 10.97 7.28 31.96
N ALA A 226 11.43 6.31 32.76
CA ALA A 226 12.68 6.42 33.52
C ALA A 226 13.90 6.49 32.60
N VAL A 227 13.98 5.63 31.57
CA VAL A 227 15.05 5.67 30.56
C VAL A 227 15.07 7.03 29.86
N THR A 228 13.91 7.55 29.47
CA THR A 228 13.82 8.86 28.80
C THR A 228 14.23 10.00 29.73
N THR A 229 13.83 9.94 31.00
CA THR A 229 14.24 10.91 32.02
C THR A 229 15.75 10.89 32.23
N LEU A 230 16.38 9.71 32.29
CA LEU A 230 17.83 9.57 32.41
C LEU A 230 18.56 10.08 31.16
N TRP A 231 18.01 9.82 29.97
CA TRP A 231 18.58 10.32 28.71
C TRP A 231 18.61 11.86 28.65
N SER A 232 17.65 12.54 29.28
CA SER A 232 17.64 14.00 29.36
C SER A 232 18.91 14.59 30.01
N VAL A 233 19.55 13.86 30.93
CA VAL A 233 20.82 14.27 31.56
C VAL A 233 21.96 14.23 30.53
N VAL A 234 21.97 13.23 29.65
CA VAL A 234 22.94 13.13 28.56
C VAL A 234 22.78 14.31 27.60
N LEU A 235 21.53 14.64 27.22
CA LEU A 235 21.25 15.80 26.38
C LEU A 235 21.71 17.11 27.05
N PHE A 236 21.48 17.26 28.35
CA PHE A 236 21.83 18.47 29.09
C PHE A 236 23.35 18.71 29.12
N LEU A 237 24.14 17.64 29.09
CA LEU A 237 25.59 17.69 29.15
C LEU A 237 26.25 17.70 27.76
N ALA A 238 25.66 17.03 26.77
CA ALA A 238 26.32 16.73 25.51
C ALA A 238 25.73 17.44 24.27
N LEU A 239 24.49 17.92 24.31
CA LEU A 239 23.87 18.57 23.14
C LEU A 239 24.39 20.02 23.00
N PRO A 240 25.03 20.40 21.88
CA PRO A 240 25.53 21.76 21.71
C PRO A 240 24.45 22.74 21.22
N ASP A 241 24.57 24.01 21.62
CA ASP A 241 23.63 25.07 21.24
C ASP A 241 23.91 25.64 19.84
N SER A 242 25.14 26.12 19.59
CA SER A 242 25.54 26.75 18.34
C SER A 242 27.03 26.51 18.05
N PRO A 243 27.47 26.46 16.78
CA PRO A 243 28.88 26.43 16.44
C PRO A 243 29.66 27.64 16.99
N LEU A 244 29.00 28.78 17.20
CA LEU A 244 29.61 30.01 17.72
C LEU A 244 29.98 29.93 19.21
N THR A 245 29.11 29.34 20.02
CA THR A 245 29.22 29.38 21.49
C THR A 245 29.68 28.07 22.11
N THR A 246 29.69 26.97 21.35
CA THR A 246 30.05 25.67 21.89
C THR A 246 31.52 25.60 22.32
N LYS A 247 31.76 24.91 23.45
CA LYS A 247 33.10 24.55 23.94
C LYS A 247 33.67 23.30 23.27
N GLY A 248 32.86 22.58 22.48
CA GLY A 248 33.25 21.32 21.84
C GLY A 248 34.10 21.46 20.57
N LEU A 249 34.27 22.68 20.07
CA LEU A 249 35.09 22.99 18.88
C LEU A 249 36.35 23.77 19.28
N SER A 250 37.49 23.45 18.66
CA SER A 250 38.67 24.31 18.71
C SER A 250 38.41 25.60 17.91
N GLU A 251 39.23 26.64 18.13
CA GLU A 251 39.13 27.89 17.37
C GLU A 251 39.30 27.66 15.85
N SER A 252 40.16 26.72 15.45
CA SER A 252 40.32 26.34 14.04
C SER A 252 39.07 25.63 13.48
N GLU A 253 38.50 24.68 14.21
CA GLU A 253 37.27 23.98 13.83
C GLU A 253 36.07 24.94 13.76
N ARG A 254 35.99 25.90 14.69
CA ARG A 254 34.95 26.93 14.72
C ARG A 254 35.03 27.82 13.47
N GLY A 255 36.24 28.28 13.11
CA GLY A 255 36.45 29.04 11.89
C GLY A 255 35.97 28.30 10.63
N ILE A 256 36.30 27.01 10.51
CA ILE A 256 35.83 26.16 9.41
C ILE A 256 34.31 26.02 9.43
N ALA A 257 33.69 25.79 10.59
CA ALA A 257 32.23 25.64 10.72
C ALA A 257 31.49 26.89 10.23
N ILE A 258 31.92 28.08 10.66
CA ILE A 258 31.29 29.36 10.29
C ILE A 258 31.42 29.62 8.78
N ARG A 259 32.62 29.49 8.22
CA ARG A 259 32.85 29.71 6.77
C ARG A 259 32.05 28.77 5.89
N ARG A 260 31.90 27.50 6.29
CA ARG A 260 31.06 26.53 5.55
C ARG A 260 29.59 26.95 5.52
N LEU A 261 29.08 27.52 6.61
CA LEU A 261 27.70 27.98 6.70
C LEU A 261 27.49 29.27 5.89
N GLN A 262 28.44 30.22 5.95
CA GLN A 262 28.45 31.44 5.14
C GLN A 262 28.47 31.13 3.62
N LYS A 263 29.40 30.27 3.18
CA LYS A 263 29.52 29.85 1.76
C LYS A 263 28.25 29.20 1.22
N ASN A 264 27.45 28.59 2.10
CA ASN A 264 26.27 27.83 1.73
C ASN A 264 25.00 28.70 1.57
N GLN A 265 25.12 30.05 1.62
CA GLN A 265 24.00 31.01 1.56
C GLN A 265 22.82 30.56 2.45
N ALA A 266 23.13 29.88 3.55
CA ALA A 266 22.18 29.49 4.55
C ALA A 266 22.25 30.65 5.53
N GLY A 267 21.36 31.64 5.33
CA GLY A 267 21.39 32.93 6.03
C GLY A 267 21.77 32.82 7.50
N THR A 268 22.47 33.84 7.98
CA THR A 268 23.04 33.93 9.32
C THR A 268 22.03 33.58 10.42
N ILE A 269 22.53 33.00 11.51
CA ILE A 269 21.74 32.71 12.70
C ILE A 269 21.29 34.06 13.25
N SER A 270 20.02 34.40 13.07
CA SER A 270 19.44 35.64 13.62
C SER A 270 18.37 35.26 14.63
N THR A 271 18.56 35.66 15.87
CA THR A 271 17.57 35.53 16.95
C THR A 271 16.39 36.50 16.78
N VAL A 272 16.48 37.45 15.83
CA VAL A 272 15.49 38.50 15.60
C VAL A 272 14.32 37.97 14.76
N PHE A 273 13.12 38.19 15.28
CA PHE A 273 11.89 37.82 14.59
C PHE A 273 11.49 38.86 13.53
N GLU A 274 11.54 38.47 12.26
CA GLU A 274 11.22 39.32 11.12
C GLU A 274 9.77 39.14 10.66
N LYS A 275 8.92 40.12 10.99
CA LYS A 275 7.48 40.07 10.69
C LYS A 275 7.20 39.94 9.19
N SER A 276 8.01 40.57 8.35
CA SER A 276 7.93 40.50 6.88
C SER A 276 8.11 39.06 6.37
N GLN A 277 9.15 38.37 6.84
CA GLN A 277 9.45 36.98 6.50
C GLN A 277 8.35 36.01 6.98
N CYS A 278 7.79 36.25 8.17
CA CYS A 278 6.66 35.46 8.67
C CYS A 278 5.43 35.57 7.74
N PHE A 279 5.08 36.79 7.33
CA PHE A 279 3.98 37.02 6.38
C PHE A 279 4.27 36.55 4.96
N GLU A 280 5.54 36.50 4.55
CA GLU A 280 5.96 35.89 3.30
C GLU A 280 5.76 34.37 3.34
N ALA A 281 6.13 33.71 4.45
CA ALA A 281 5.93 32.26 4.63
C ALA A 281 4.47 31.84 4.43
N PHE A 282 3.51 32.61 4.96
CA PHE A 282 2.07 32.33 4.80
C PHE A 282 1.52 32.66 3.41
N ARG A 283 2.28 33.33 2.54
CA ARG A 283 1.90 33.53 1.12
C ARG A 283 2.61 32.55 0.19
N ASP A 284 3.54 31.77 0.71
CA ASP A 284 4.37 30.88 -0.08
C ASP A 284 3.70 29.51 -0.27
N TYR A 285 3.42 29.15 -1.52
CA TYR A 285 2.86 27.85 -1.87
C TYR A 285 3.76 26.67 -1.47
N LYS A 286 5.07 26.88 -1.31
CA LYS A 286 6.02 25.84 -0.86
C LYS A 286 5.76 25.44 0.59
N THR A 287 5.44 26.41 1.45
CA THR A 287 5.05 26.16 2.85
C THR A 287 3.78 25.31 2.93
N TYR A 288 2.78 25.62 2.10
CA TYR A 288 1.56 24.81 2.00
C TYR A 288 1.83 23.43 1.40
N SER A 289 2.72 23.30 0.42
CA SER A 289 3.08 21.99 -0.13
C SER A 289 3.68 21.07 0.92
N CYS A 290 4.64 21.54 1.73
CA CYS A 290 5.23 20.74 2.80
C CYS A 290 4.19 20.39 3.86
N THR A 291 3.40 21.39 4.28
CA THR A 291 2.34 21.22 5.29
C THR A 291 1.28 20.21 4.84
N LEU A 292 0.78 20.31 3.61
CA LEU A 292 -0.23 19.40 3.08
C LEU A 292 0.32 17.99 2.88
N ILE A 293 1.54 17.83 2.38
CA ILE A 293 2.13 16.49 2.24
C ILE A 293 2.25 15.82 3.61
N VAL A 294 2.76 16.52 4.62
CA VAL A 294 2.91 15.97 5.99
C VAL A 294 1.56 15.73 6.67
N LEU A 295 0.55 16.56 6.42
CA LEU A 295 -0.82 16.34 6.90
C LEU A 295 -1.42 15.08 6.28
N LEU A 296 -1.39 14.96 4.95
CA LEU A 296 -2.04 13.88 4.22
C LEU A 296 -1.35 12.53 4.47
N THR A 297 -0.01 12.52 4.63
CA THR A 297 0.77 11.35 5.08
C THR A 297 0.54 11.06 6.57
N GLY A 298 0.26 12.09 7.37
CA GLY A 298 -0.09 11.97 8.78
C GLY A 298 -1.37 11.16 9.05
N VAL A 299 -2.33 11.15 8.13
CA VAL A 299 -3.59 10.38 8.28
C VAL A 299 -3.36 8.86 8.35
N PRO A 300 -2.77 8.20 7.34
CA PRO A 300 -2.43 6.79 7.44
C PRO A 300 -1.40 6.51 8.55
N SER A 301 -0.47 7.44 8.82
CA SER A 301 0.50 7.30 9.91
C SER A 301 -0.17 7.21 11.27
N GLY A 302 -1.05 8.15 11.60
CA GLY A 302 -1.73 8.21 12.90
C GLY A 302 -2.69 7.03 13.07
N ALA A 303 -3.34 6.63 11.99
CA ALA A 303 -4.17 5.43 11.96
C ALA A 303 -3.38 4.15 12.29
N ILE A 304 -2.29 3.87 11.59
CA ILE A 304 -1.46 2.68 11.84
C ILE A 304 -0.77 2.78 13.20
N GLY A 305 -0.28 3.96 13.59
CA GLY A 305 0.38 4.15 14.88
C GLY A 305 -0.56 3.85 16.05
N THR A 306 -1.84 4.18 15.93
CA THR A 306 -2.83 3.98 17.00
C THR A 306 -3.51 2.61 16.93
N PHE A 307 -3.96 2.22 15.74
CA PHE A 307 -4.78 1.03 15.55
C PHE A 307 -4.01 -0.16 14.95
N GLY A 308 -2.72 -0.03 14.64
CA GLY A 308 -1.96 -1.05 13.91
C GLY A 308 -2.05 -2.45 14.52
N THR A 309 -1.79 -2.60 15.82
CA THR A 309 -1.90 -3.89 16.53
C THR A 309 -3.34 -4.42 16.53
N ILE A 310 -4.32 -3.54 16.70
CA ILE A 310 -5.76 -3.87 16.69
C ILE A 310 -6.20 -4.35 15.29
N VAL A 311 -5.77 -3.66 14.23
CA VAL A 311 -6.07 -4.00 12.83
C VAL A 311 -5.42 -5.33 12.45
N ILE A 312 -4.15 -5.55 12.83
CA ILE A 312 -3.45 -6.81 12.58
C ILE A 312 -4.14 -7.96 13.34
N ASN A 313 -4.54 -7.74 14.59
CA ASN A 313 -5.32 -8.72 15.34
C ASN A 313 -6.66 -9.02 14.65
N GLY A 314 -7.33 -8.00 14.11
CA GLY A 314 -8.53 -8.13 13.30
C GLY A 314 -8.35 -8.90 11.98
N PHE A 315 -7.13 -9.15 11.52
CA PHE A 315 -6.85 -10.05 10.39
C PHE A 315 -6.78 -11.53 10.81
N GLY A 316 -6.96 -11.85 12.09
CA GLY A 316 -6.93 -13.21 12.63
C GLY A 316 -5.57 -13.62 13.23
N PHE A 317 -4.69 -12.67 13.54
CA PHE A 317 -3.48 -12.93 14.33
C PHE A 317 -3.78 -12.79 15.83
N ASN A 318 -3.14 -13.59 16.69
CA ASN A 318 -3.32 -13.45 18.14
C ASN A 318 -2.63 -12.15 18.65
N HIS A 319 -2.84 -11.80 19.92
CA HIS A 319 -2.31 -10.56 20.52
C HIS A 319 -0.79 -10.42 20.44
N PHE A 320 -0.05 -11.51 20.72
CA PHE A 320 1.41 -11.51 20.72
C PHE A 320 1.99 -11.47 19.30
N ASP A 321 1.42 -12.25 18.38
CA ASP A 321 1.77 -12.20 16.96
C ASP A 321 1.53 -10.79 16.42
N SER A 322 0.39 -10.18 16.74
CA SER A 322 0.05 -8.83 16.27
C SER A 322 1.04 -7.77 16.77
N LEU A 323 1.53 -7.90 18.00
CA LEU A 323 2.59 -7.06 18.54
C LEU A 323 3.91 -7.30 17.78
N ALA A 324 4.37 -8.55 17.68
CA ALA A 324 5.63 -8.90 17.00
C ALA A 324 5.65 -8.50 15.52
N LEU A 325 4.50 -8.58 14.84
CA LEU A 325 4.33 -8.20 13.45
C LEU A 325 4.46 -6.69 13.21
N THR A 326 4.50 -5.86 14.26
CA THR A 326 4.88 -4.44 14.11
C THR A 326 6.38 -4.23 13.94
N CYS A 327 7.24 -5.18 14.34
CA CYS A 327 8.69 -5.11 14.12
C CYS A 327 9.06 -4.91 12.63
N PRO A 328 8.59 -5.77 11.70
CA PRO A 328 8.90 -5.59 10.28
C PRO A 328 8.28 -4.33 9.66
N ILE A 329 7.14 -3.83 10.18
CA ILE A 329 6.58 -2.54 9.77
C ILE A 329 7.57 -1.40 10.08
N GLY A 330 8.15 -1.42 11.28
CA GLY A 330 9.20 -0.48 11.68
C GLY A 330 10.43 -0.57 10.78
N ALA A 331 10.88 -1.79 10.47
CA ALA A 331 12.08 -2.00 9.66
C ALA A 331 11.90 -1.44 8.24
N ILE A 332 10.76 -1.71 7.61
CA ILE A 332 10.41 -1.18 6.29
C ILE A 332 10.32 0.34 6.32
N THR A 333 9.75 0.91 7.38
CA THR A 333 9.69 2.37 7.57
C THR A 333 11.10 2.98 7.60
N ALA A 334 12.00 2.45 8.44
CA ALA A 334 13.35 2.95 8.57
C ALA A 334 14.15 2.79 7.26
N LEU A 335 14.09 1.61 6.65
CA LEU A 335 14.79 1.32 5.39
C LEU A 335 14.27 2.19 4.24
N SER A 336 12.96 2.43 4.16
CA SER A 336 12.38 3.30 3.13
C SER A 336 12.87 4.74 3.25
N ILE A 337 12.93 5.29 4.47
CA ILE A 337 13.45 6.64 4.72
C ILE A 337 14.92 6.74 4.32
N LEU A 338 15.75 5.77 4.72
CA LEU A 338 17.18 5.74 4.40
C LEU A 338 17.41 5.55 2.90
N LEU A 339 16.67 4.65 2.25
CA LEU A 339 16.76 4.39 0.82
C LEU A 339 16.42 5.65 0.02
N VAL A 340 15.31 6.31 0.34
CA VAL A 340 14.90 7.54 -0.32
C VAL A 340 15.89 8.68 -0.04
N GLY A 341 16.43 8.77 1.19
CA GLY A 341 17.52 9.69 1.51
C GLY A 341 18.78 9.44 0.66
N TYR A 342 19.14 8.18 0.42
CA TYR A 342 20.26 7.83 -0.46
C TYR A 342 19.98 8.18 -1.92
N ILE A 343 18.80 7.84 -2.44
CA ILE A 343 18.35 8.13 -3.82
C ILE A 343 18.39 9.63 -4.09
N THR A 344 17.82 10.43 -3.19
CA THR A 344 17.71 11.89 -3.35
C THR A 344 19.05 12.62 -3.16
N ARG A 345 20.02 11.98 -2.52
CA ARG A 345 21.41 12.44 -2.46
C ARG A 345 22.17 12.10 -3.74
N LYS A 346 21.99 10.88 -4.26
CA LYS A 346 22.69 10.41 -5.48
C LYS A 346 22.18 11.11 -6.73
N TRP A 347 20.88 11.37 -6.80
CA TRP A 347 20.23 12.00 -7.94
C TRP A 347 19.50 13.26 -7.47
N ALA A 348 20.11 14.41 -7.77
CA ALA A 348 19.53 15.71 -7.47
C ALA A 348 18.14 15.85 -8.10
N GLY A 349 17.26 16.63 -7.47
CA GLY A 349 15.92 16.94 -7.99
C GLY A 349 14.89 15.81 -7.96
N THR A 350 15.21 14.64 -7.40
CA THR A 350 14.28 13.49 -7.34
C THR A 350 13.33 13.49 -6.14
N ARG A 351 13.42 14.47 -5.23
CA ARG A 351 12.68 14.47 -3.95
C ARG A 351 11.15 14.40 -4.11
N TYR A 352 10.54 15.26 -4.92
CA TYR A 352 9.09 15.22 -5.14
C TYR A 352 8.63 13.97 -5.90
N ILE A 353 9.48 13.42 -6.78
CA ILE A 353 9.22 12.15 -7.47
C ILE A 353 9.20 11.00 -6.45
N CYS A 354 10.18 10.95 -5.54
CA CYS A 354 10.23 9.96 -4.48
C CYS A 354 9.00 10.05 -3.56
N ILE A 355 8.55 11.26 -3.20
CA ILE A 355 7.30 11.48 -2.46
C ILE A 355 6.12 10.85 -3.19
N ALA A 356 5.96 11.11 -4.50
CA ALA A 356 4.86 10.56 -5.28
C ALA A 356 4.95 9.02 -5.39
N VAL A 357 6.14 8.46 -5.63
CA VAL A 357 6.36 7.01 -5.74
C VAL A 357 6.05 6.30 -4.41
N CYS A 358 6.56 6.81 -3.28
CA CYS A 358 6.26 6.24 -1.96
C CYS A 358 4.76 6.31 -1.62
N ALA A 359 4.09 7.40 -2.01
CA ALA A 359 2.64 7.51 -1.87
C ALA A 359 1.90 6.49 -2.74
N LEU A 360 2.31 6.26 -4.00
CA LEU A 360 1.73 5.25 -4.89
C LEU A 360 1.90 3.83 -4.35
N ILE A 361 3.07 3.48 -3.80
CA ILE A 361 3.30 2.19 -3.14
C ILE A 361 2.31 2.02 -1.97
N SER A 362 2.10 3.08 -1.19
CA SER A 362 1.20 3.06 -0.03
C SER A 362 -0.27 3.04 -0.42
N ILE A 363 -0.62 3.60 -1.58
CA ILE A 363 -1.96 3.47 -2.19
C ILE A 363 -2.23 2.00 -2.49
N ALA A 364 -1.29 1.28 -3.10
CA ALA A 364 -1.43 -0.14 -3.37
C ALA A 364 -1.63 -0.94 -2.06
N GLY A 365 -0.84 -0.65 -1.03
CA GLY A 365 -1.02 -1.24 0.30
C GLY A 365 -2.39 -0.96 0.91
N THR A 366 -2.86 0.28 0.81
CA THR A 366 -4.17 0.70 1.33
C THR A 366 -5.31 -0.01 0.59
N LEU A 367 -5.21 -0.13 -0.74
CA LEU A 367 -6.18 -0.87 -1.57
C LEU A 367 -6.22 -2.36 -1.21
N ILE A 368 -5.06 -2.97 -0.95
CA ILE A 368 -4.98 -4.37 -0.48
C ILE A 368 -5.70 -4.52 0.86
N CYS A 369 -5.43 -3.66 1.84
CA CYS A 369 -6.09 -3.77 3.15
C CYS A 369 -7.59 -3.41 3.11
N TRP A 370 -8.01 -2.59 2.14
CA TRP A 370 -9.40 -2.19 1.95
C TRP A 370 -10.22 -3.27 1.22
N LEU A 371 -9.72 -3.74 0.08
CA LEU A 371 -10.46 -4.56 -0.89
C LEU A 371 -10.03 -6.03 -0.88
N GLY A 372 -8.91 -6.36 -0.25
CA GLY A 372 -8.36 -7.71 -0.23
C GLY A 372 -9.24 -8.70 0.54
N PRO A 373 -9.23 -9.98 0.15
CA PRO A 373 -10.01 -11.02 0.82
C PRO A 373 -9.53 -11.22 2.26
N ARG A 374 -10.46 -11.23 3.22
CA ARG A 374 -10.14 -11.41 4.64
C ARG A 374 -9.59 -12.81 4.97
N SER A 375 -9.87 -13.79 4.13
CA SER A 375 -9.31 -15.15 4.24
C SER A 375 -7.79 -15.19 4.01
N ASN A 376 -7.19 -14.20 3.34
CA ASN A 376 -5.75 -14.15 3.09
C ASN A 376 -5.05 -13.13 4.00
N ARG A 377 -4.84 -13.53 5.26
CA ARG A 377 -4.14 -12.71 6.27
C ARG A 377 -2.72 -12.27 5.83
N GLY A 378 -2.03 -13.10 5.04
CA GLY A 378 -0.69 -12.79 4.54
C GLY A 378 -0.70 -11.64 3.55
N LEU A 379 -1.67 -11.62 2.63
CA LEU A 379 -1.86 -10.51 1.69
C LEU A 379 -2.23 -9.21 2.40
N LEU A 380 -3.16 -9.26 3.36
CA LEU A 380 -3.53 -8.07 4.15
C LEU A 380 -2.34 -7.50 4.92
N PHE A 381 -1.50 -8.37 5.47
CA PHE A 381 -0.30 -7.96 6.18
C PHE A 381 0.76 -7.38 5.24
N ALA A 382 0.95 -7.95 4.04
CA ALA A 382 1.76 -7.33 2.99
C ALA A 382 1.21 -5.94 2.61
N GLY A 383 -0.10 -5.75 2.62
CA GLY A 383 -0.72 -4.43 2.47
C GLY A 383 -0.23 -3.42 3.51
N ILE A 384 -0.18 -3.81 4.80
CA ILE A 384 0.32 -2.94 5.88
C ILE A 384 1.79 -2.53 5.67
N PHE A 385 2.64 -3.44 5.19
CA PHE A 385 4.03 -3.12 4.84
C PHE A 385 4.14 -2.04 3.77
N LEU A 386 3.31 -2.14 2.73
CA LEU A 386 3.30 -1.15 1.66
C LEU A 386 2.76 0.20 2.16
N ILE A 387 1.76 0.22 3.06
CA ILE A 387 1.28 1.48 3.65
C ILE A 387 2.38 2.16 4.47
N ALA A 388 3.26 1.40 5.16
CA ALA A 388 4.33 1.97 5.98
C ALA A 388 5.33 2.84 5.18
N VAL A 389 5.47 2.60 3.87
CA VAL A 389 6.40 3.31 2.98
C VAL A 389 6.10 4.81 2.91
N GLN A 390 4.84 5.23 3.10
CA GLN A 390 4.44 6.64 3.03
C GLN A 390 5.15 7.53 4.06
N VAL A 391 5.64 6.98 5.18
CA VAL A 391 6.35 7.76 6.20
C VAL A 391 7.63 8.40 5.61
N ALA A 392 8.26 7.75 4.62
CA ALA A 392 9.38 8.33 3.87
C ALA A 392 8.98 9.58 3.06
N SER A 393 7.74 9.65 2.57
CA SER A 393 7.19 10.84 1.89
C SER A 393 7.09 12.02 2.85
N GLY A 394 6.59 11.78 4.07
CA GLY A 394 6.53 12.79 5.13
C GLY A 394 7.91 13.29 5.54
N GLY A 395 8.88 12.38 5.72
CA GLY A 395 10.27 12.73 6.05
C GLY A 395 10.95 13.59 4.99
N LEU A 396 10.71 13.30 3.70
CA LEU A 396 11.18 14.15 2.62
C LEU A 396 10.54 15.54 2.62
N ALA A 397 9.25 15.65 2.93
CA ALA A 397 8.58 16.95 3.03
C ALA A 397 9.13 17.80 4.18
N VAL A 398 9.45 17.19 5.33
CA VAL A 398 10.16 17.86 6.44
C VAL A 398 11.55 18.35 5.98
N SER A 399 12.30 17.51 5.26
CA SER A 399 13.60 17.91 4.70
C SER A 399 13.47 19.06 3.68
N LEU A 400 12.42 19.08 2.87
CA LEU A 400 12.13 20.16 1.91
C LEU A 400 11.79 21.48 2.62
N ALA A 401 11.05 21.44 3.73
CA ALA A 401 10.76 22.62 4.54
C ALA A 401 12.02 23.34 5.05
N ALA A 402 13.10 22.58 5.29
CA ALA A 402 14.39 23.15 5.69
C ALA A 402 15.25 23.65 4.52
N SER A 403 15.18 22.99 3.36
CA SER A 403 16.14 23.17 2.25
C SER A 403 15.64 24.03 1.08
N ASN A 404 14.32 24.16 0.88
CA ASN A 404 13.72 24.98 -0.17
C ASN A 404 13.23 26.36 0.30
N ILE A 405 13.52 26.72 1.55
CA ILE A 405 13.15 28.01 2.16
C ILE A 405 14.43 28.70 2.65
N ALA A 406 14.54 30.01 2.43
CA ALA A 406 15.58 30.87 3.01
C ALA A 406 14.97 32.01 3.82
N GLY A 407 15.78 32.60 4.69
CA GLY A 407 15.33 33.50 5.76
C GLY A 407 15.07 32.73 7.05
N HIS A 408 15.65 33.20 8.15
CA HIS A 408 15.58 32.52 9.44
C HIS A 408 14.15 32.42 9.96
N THR A 409 13.44 33.55 10.01
CA THR A 409 12.04 33.58 10.48
C THR A 409 11.14 32.79 9.53
N LYS A 410 11.34 32.91 8.20
CA LYS A 410 10.54 32.16 7.21
C LYS A 410 10.70 30.64 7.33
N LYS A 411 11.93 30.16 7.56
CA LYS A 411 12.23 28.73 7.80
C LYS A 411 11.54 28.23 9.06
N THR A 412 11.65 28.95 10.16
CA THR A 412 11.00 28.56 11.43
C THR A 412 9.48 28.53 11.27
N THR A 413 8.88 29.54 10.64
CA THR A 413 7.43 29.55 10.35
C THR A 413 7.00 28.39 9.46
N THR A 414 7.80 28.05 8.44
CA THR A 414 7.50 26.92 7.54
C THR A 414 7.66 25.57 8.22
N SER A 415 8.69 25.40 9.06
CA SER A 415 8.88 24.20 9.89
C SER A 415 7.71 24.02 10.86
N ALA A 416 7.33 25.06 11.60
CA ALA A 416 6.19 25.04 12.52
C ALA A 416 4.88 24.70 11.79
N SER A 417 4.64 25.28 10.61
CA SER A 417 3.47 24.98 9.78
C SER A 417 3.46 23.51 9.33
N THR A 418 4.62 22.98 8.95
CA THR A 418 4.78 21.57 8.54
C THR A 418 4.41 20.61 9.67
N PHE A 419 4.86 20.90 10.90
CA PHE A 419 4.52 20.10 12.09
C PHE A 419 3.09 20.34 12.59
N ALA A 420 2.49 21.51 12.33
CA ALA A 420 1.05 21.69 12.51
C ALA A 420 0.26 20.75 11.59
N GLY A 421 0.67 20.62 10.33
CA GLY A 421 0.15 19.62 9.39
C GLY A 421 0.28 18.20 9.93
N TYR A 422 1.46 17.83 10.44
CA TYR A 422 1.70 16.54 11.10
C TYR A 422 0.68 16.26 12.21
N CYS A 423 0.44 17.23 13.10
CA CYS A 423 -0.51 17.09 14.19
C CYS A 423 -1.93 16.88 13.66
N VAL A 424 -2.38 17.72 12.73
CA VAL A 424 -3.73 17.63 12.16
C VAL A 424 -3.95 16.28 11.48
N GLY A 425 -3.00 15.81 10.67
CA GLY A 425 -3.09 14.50 10.03
C GLY A 425 -3.21 13.36 11.05
N ASN A 426 -2.40 13.38 12.09
CA ASN A 426 -2.43 12.36 13.14
C ASN A 426 -3.61 12.51 14.14
N ILE A 427 -4.35 13.62 14.11
CA ILE A 427 -5.66 13.74 14.77
C ILE A 427 -6.74 13.07 13.90
N ILE A 428 -6.73 13.36 12.58
CA ILE A 428 -7.73 12.85 11.63
C ILE A 428 -7.66 11.33 11.50
N GLY A 429 -6.46 10.74 11.39
CA GLY A 429 -6.27 9.30 11.20
C GLY A 429 -7.00 8.43 12.24
N PRO A 430 -6.68 8.56 13.55
CA PRO A 430 -7.37 7.85 14.62
C PRO A 430 -8.87 8.14 14.69
N LEU A 431 -9.31 9.35 14.37
CA LEU A 431 -10.74 9.70 14.39
C LEU A 431 -11.52 8.91 13.34
N ILE A 432 -11.01 8.84 12.11
CA ILE A 432 -11.66 8.10 11.02
C ILE A 432 -11.64 6.59 11.32
N PHE A 433 -10.50 6.05 11.79
CA PHE A 433 -10.40 4.62 12.13
C PHE A 433 -11.23 4.24 13.36
N GLY A 434 -11.24 5.08 14.39
CA GLY A 434 -12.01 4.86 15.61
C GLY A 434 -13.51 4.97 15.43
N ALA A 435 -13.97 5.74 14.45
CA ALA A 435 -15.38 5.81 14.03
C ALA A 435 -15.79 4.65 13.10
N SER A 436 -14.82 3.89 12.58
CA SER A 436 -15.07 2.79 11.64
C SER A 436 -15.27 1.47 12.42
N PRO A 437 -16.33 0.71 12.15
CA PRO A 437 -16.52 -0.58 12.80
C PRO A 437 -15.41 -1.56 12.40
N GLY A 438 -14.77 -2.16 13.42
CA GLY A 438 -13.88 -3.31 13.23
C GLY A 438 -14.69 -4.57 12.87
N PRO A 439 -14.08 -5.58 12.22
CA PRO A 439 -12.65 -5.70 11.86
C PRO A 439 -12.30 -5.08 10.49
N LEU A 440 -13.27 -4.53 9.76
CA LEU A 440 -13.07 -4.09 8.37
C LEU A 440 -12.42 -2.72 8.25
N TYR A 441 -12.63 -1.83 9.23
CA TYR A 441 -12.08 -0.47 9.27
C TYR A 441 -12.20 0.32 7.94
N ARG A 442 -13.28 0.10 7.18
CA ARG A 442 -13.45 0.61 5.80
C ARG A 442 -13.24 2.12 5.66
N ALA A 443 -13.87 2.92 6.52
CA ALA A 443 -13.73 4.38 6.48
C ALA A 443 -12.27 4.82 6.65
N GLY A 444 -11.53 4.11 7.52
CA GLY A 444 -10.11 4.34 7.74
C GLY A 444 -9.28 4.15 6.48
N PHE A 445 -9.42 3.00 5.82
CA PHE A 445 -8.67 2.74 4.59
C PHE A 445 -9.08 3.66 3.43
N ILE A 446 -10.36 4.01 3.31
CA ILE A 446 -10.85 4.99 2.32
C ILE A 446 -10.22 6.37 2.59
N GLY A 447 -10.23 6.83 3.85
CA GLY A 447 -9.63 8.10 4.24
C GLY A 447 -8.14 8.15 3.92
N SER A 448 -7.41 7.09 4.26
CA SER A 448 -5.99 6.93 3.91
C SER A 448 -5.77 6.96 2.39
N PHE A 449 -6.59 6.26 1.61
CA PHE A 449 -6.50 6.24 0.15
C PHE A 449 -6.68 7.64 -0.45
N VAL A 450 -7.73 8.36 -0.06
CA VAL A 450 -8.01 9.72 -0.53
C VAL A 450 -6.85 10.66 -0.19
N CYS A 451 -6.33 10.58 1.04
CA CYS A 451 -5.21 11.42 1.46
C CYS A 451 -3.94 11.13 0.66
N LEU A 452 -3.61 9.86 0.43
CA LEU A 452 -2.43 9.48 -0.36
C LEU A 452 -2.56 9.89 -1.83
N CYS A 453 -3.76 9.82 -2.43
CA CYS A 453 -4.01 10.41 -3.76
C CYS A 453 -3.75 11.92 -3.74
N GLY A 454 -4.18 12.61 -2.68
CA GLY A 454 -3.86 14.02 -2.45
C GLY A 454 -2.36 14.31 -2.39
N VAL A 455 -1.57 13.44 -1.74
CA VAL A 455 -0.09 13.55 -1.72
C VAL A 455 0.48 13.51 -3.13
N VAL A 456 0.04 12.58 -3.96
CA VAL A 456 0.51 12.47 -5.36
C VAL A 456 0.17 13.75 -6.14
N VAL A 457 -1.04 14.29 -5.98
CA VAL A 457 -1.47 15.53 -6.64
C VAL A 457 -0.63 16.72 -6.18
N VAL A 458 -0.49 16.93 -4.87
CA VAL A 458 0.29 18.05 -4.32
C VAL A 458 1.76 17.95 -4.74
N ALA A 459 2.37 16.78 -4.63
CA ALA A 459 3.76 16.57 -5.05
C ALA A 459 3.97 16.85 -6.53
N THR A 460 3.04 16.42 -7.39
CA THR A 460 3.13 16.64 -8.85
C THR A 460 2.95 18.11 -9.21
N VAL A 461 1.95 18.80 -8.63
CA VAL A 461 1.69 20.22 -8.89
C VAL A 461 2.86 21.08 -8.43
N THR A 462 3.37 20.85 -7.21
CA THR A 462 4.51 21.60 -6.68
C THR A 462 5.77 21.35 -7.48
N TYR A 463 6.02 20.11 -7.92
CA TYR A 463 7.16 19.80 -8.81
C TYR A 463 7.08 20.61 -10.12
N ILE A 464 5.92 20.67 -10.77
CA ILE A 464 5.73 21.42 -12.02
C ILE A 464 5.91 22.93 -11.77
N ALA A 465 5.33 23.47 -10.70
CA ALA A 465 5.42 24.89 -10.36
C ALA A 465 6.88 25.31 -10.12
N LEU A 466 7.59 24.55 -9.29
CA LEU A 466 8.98 24.81 -8.98
C LEU A 466 9.90 24.64 -10.21
N ARG A 467 9.63 23.67 -11.09
CA ARG A 467 10.37 23.51 -12.35
C ARG A 467 10.20 24.73 -13.26
N ARG A 468 8.98 25.28 -13.34
CA ARG A 468 8.70 26.52 -14.10
C ARG A 468 9.40 27.72 -13.48
N GLU A 469 9.45 27.81 -12.15
CA GLU A 469 10.12 28.90 -11.43
C GLU A 469 11.64 28.87 -11.65
N ASN A 470 12.29 27.72 -11.51
CA ASN A 470 13.71 27.56 -11.84
C ASN A 470 13.99 27.89 -13.31
N ALA A 471 13.18 27.39 -14.25
CA ALA A 471 13.36 27.68 -15.67
C ALA A 471 13.19 29.18 -16.00
N LYS A 472 12.34 29.90 -15.26
CA LYS A 472 12.22 31.37 -15.37
C LYS A 472 13.48 32.06 -14.84
N ARG A 473 13.96 31.67 -13.66
CA ARG A 473 15.18 32.23 -13.05
C ARG A 473 16.42 31.99 -13.91
N ASP A 474 16.54 30.82 -14.54
CA ASP A 474 17.66 30.49 -15.45
C ASP A 474 17.69 31.38 -16.70
N LYS A 475 16.51 31.78 -17.21
CA LYS A 475 16.43 32.74 -18.33
C LYS A 475 16.86 34.14 -17.91
N THR A 476 16.46 34.59 -16.72
CA THR A 476 16.82 35.92 -16.19
C THR A 476 18.30 36.02 -15.78
N SER A 477 18.89 34.95 -15.25
CA SER A 477 20.31 34.92 -14.89
C SER A 477 21.23 34.96 -16.12
N ARG A 478 20.89 34.26 -17.22
CA ARG A 478 21.65 34.33 -18.49
C ARG A 478 21.64 35.72 -19.14
N SER A 479 20.61 36.54 -18.89
CA SER A 479 20.59 37.94 -19.35
C SER A 479 21.45 38.90 -18.51
N ARG A 480 21.93 38.48 -17.32
CA ARG A 480 22.69 39.33 -16.39
C ARG A 480 24.20 39.07 -16.34
N GLU A 481 24.71 38.05 -17.05
CA GLU A 481 26.15 37.70 -17.11
C GLU A 481 27.06 38.77 -17.74
N THR A 482 26.56 39.98 -18.04
CA THR A 482 27.34 41.09 -18.63
C THR A 482 27.70 42.22 -17.65
N GLY A 483 27.40 42.13 -16.35
CA GLY A 483 27.96 43.11 -15.40
C GLY A 483 27.45 43.01 -13.97
N LEU A 484 28.39 43.22 -13.04
CA LEU A 484 28.29 43.34 -11.57
C LEU A 484 28.33 42.05 -10.72
N THR A 485 29.46 41.89 -10.03
CA THR A 485 29.58 41.20 -8.74
C THR A 485 28.81 41.99 -7.67
N HIS A 486 27.72 41.43 -7.15
CA HIS A 486 26.97 42.01 -6.03
C HIS A 486 27.37 41.38 -4.70
N SER A 487 27.51 42.22 -3.67
CA SER A 487 27.48 41.82 -2.27
C SER A 487 26.14 41.15 -1.95
N ILE A 488 26.19 39.89 -1.52
CA ILE A 488 25.00 39.12 -1.13
C ILE A 488 24.47 39.74 0.16
N ASP A 489 23.29 40.38 0.11
CA ASP A 489 22.57 40.79 1.31
C ASP A 489 22.05 39.52 2.00
N GLU A 490 22.69 39.15 3.12
CA GLU A 490 22.53 37.86 3.80
C GLU A 490 21.11 37.62 4.37
N ASN A 491 20.28 38.67 4.44
CA ASN A 491 18.92 38.62 4.98
C ASN A 491 17.81 38.36 3.94
N LEU A 492 18.15 38.19 2.66
CA LEU A 492 17.16 37.93 1.61
C LEU A 492 16.52 36.52 1.74
N THR A 493 15.19 36.45 1.58
CA THR A 493 14.45 35.19 1.52
C THR A 493 14.64 34.47 0.18
N ASP A 494 14.19 33.22 0.06
CA ASP A 494 14.24 32.46 -1.22
C ASP A 494 13.44 33.11 -2.36
N MET A 495 12.42 33.91 -2.02
CA MET A 495 11.63 34.64 -2.99
C MET A 495 12.28 35.95 -3.41
N GLN A 496 13.01 36.60 -2.51
CA GLN A 496 13.71 37.86 -2.76
C GLN A 496 15.06 37.65 -3.46
N ASN A 497 15.76 36.57 -3.10
CA ASN A 497 17.03 36.21 -3.71
C ASN A 497 16.80 35.56 -5.10
N GLU A 498 17.08 36.31 -6.15
CA GLU A 498 16.94 35.86 -7.55
C GLU A 498 17.97 34.80 -7.97
N GLU A 499 19.09 34.70 -7.25
CA GLU A 499 20.10 33.66 -7.44
C GLU A 499 19.71 32.32 -6.80
N PHE A 500 18.81 32.34 -5.81
CA PHE A 500 18.35 31.14 -5.13
C PHE A 500 17.76 30.14 -6.14
N ARG A 501 18.26 28.90 -6.13
CA ARG A 501 17.73 27.79 -6.92
C ARG A 501 17.07 26.77 -6.03
N TYR A 502 15.82 26.45 -6.32
CA TYR A 502 15.13 25.37 -5.64
C TYR A 502 15.71 24.02 -6.09
N VAL A 503 15.79 23.06 -5.19
CA VAL A 503 16.47 21.78 -5.44
C VAL A 503 15.62 20.87 -6.35
N LEU A 504 15.72 21.03 -7.69
CA LEU A 504 14.93 20.28 -8.70
C LEU A 504 15.68 19.84 -9.98
N VAL A 505 17.01 19.90 -10.04
CA VAL A 505 17.70 19.78 -11.35
C VAL A 505 17.67 18.36 -11.95
N LEU A 506 17.36 18.32 -13.25
CA LEU A 506 17.10 17.17 -14.13
C LEU A 506 18.22 16.12 -14.22
N VAL A 507 17.82 14.85 -14.34
CA VAL A 507 18.18 13.99 -15.49
C VAL A 507 16.94 13.21 -15.92
N SER A 508 16.70 13.19 -17.23
CA SER A 508 15.76 12.33 -17.93
C SER A 508 16.09 10.85 -17.69
N MET A 509 15.55 10.24 -16.64
CA MET A 509 15.36 8.78 -16.53
C MET A 509 14.57 8.45 -15.26
N LEU A 510 13.35 7.94 -15.43
CA LEU A 510 12.70 6.88 -14.64
C LEU A 510 11.27 6.65 -15.17
N ILE A 511 11.19 6.17 -16.42
CA ILE A 511 10.20 5.15 -16.79
C ILE A 511 11.02 3.87 -16.82
N GLY A 512 11.16 3.24 -15.67
CA GLY A 512 12.11 2.15 -15.49
C GLY A 512 11.92 1.49 -14.13
N LEU A 513 10.67 1.16 -13.80
CA LEU A 513 10.26 0.19 -12.78
C LEU A 513 8.73 0.01 -12.88
N ALA A 514 8.29 -0.36 -14.09
CA ALA A 514 7.01 -1.00 -14.35
C ALA A 514 7.20 -1.89 -15.59
N GLY A 515 8.22 -2.75 -15.54
CA GLY A 515 8.40 -3.84 -16.48
C GLY A 515 7.47 -4.98 -16.11
N VAL A 516 6.17 -4.75 -16.23
CA VAL A 516 5.21 -5.81 -16.54
C VAL A 516 4.62 -5.38 -17.87
N ASN A 517 4.97 -6.12 -18.94
CA ASN A 517 4.38 -5.97 -20.25
C ASN A 517 2.88 -6.28 -20.16
N ALA A 518 2.08 -5.33 -19.71
CA ALA A 518 0.66 -5.29 -20.02
C ALA A 518 0.55 -4.45 -21.29
N ALA A 519 0.29 -5.11 -22.42
CA ALA A 519 -0.09 -4.43 -23.65
C ALA A 519 -1.24 -3.46 -23.31
N ALA A 520 -0.93 -2.17 -23.23
CA ALA A 520 -1.92 -1.17 -22.84
C ALA A 520 -3.02 -1.15 -23.90
N CYS A 521 -4.25 -1.43 -23.48
CA CYS A 521 -5.42 -1.34 -24.34
C CYS A 521 -5.46 0.04 -25.00
N ARG A 522 -5.45 0.06 -26.34
CA ARG A 522 -5.62 1.30 -27.09
C ARG A 522 -7.05 1.76 -26.90
N TYR A 523 -7.24 3.05 -26.59
CA TYR A 523 -8.56 3.67 -26.48
C TYR A 523 -9.28 3.54 -27.82
N THR A 524 -10.13 2.53 -27.91
CA THR A 524 -11.03 2.26 -29.03
C THR A 524 -12.41 2.11 -28.40
N GLY A 525 -13.38 2.86 -28.91
CA GLY A 525 -14.77 2.72 -28.48
C GLY A 525 -15.26 1.29 -28.74
N LEU A 526 -16.35 0.89 -28.09
CA LEU A 526 -16.99 -0.39 -28.40
C LEU A 526 -17.35 -0.47 -29.90
N PRO A 527 -17.34 -1.68 -30.50
CA PRO A 527 -17.78 -1.85 -31.88
C PRO A 527 -19.19 -1.29 -32.14
N PHE A 528 -19.45 -0.88 -33.37
CA PHE A 528 -20.70 -0.26 -33.79
C PHE A 528 -21.93 -1.09 -33.37
N ARG A 529 -22.94 -0.44 -32.77
CA ARG A 529 -24.19 -1.02 -32.22
C ARG A 529 -24.05 -1.94 -31.01
N GLN A 530 -22.90 -1.92 -30.33
CA GLN A 530 -22.74 -2.64 -29.06
C GLN A 530 -22.68 -1.66 -27.88
N SER A 531 -23.25 -2.08 -26.75
CA SER A 531 -23.31 -1.28 -25.52
C SER A 531 -22.99 -2.11 -24.29
N ILE A 532 -22.42 -1.43 -23.28
CA ILE A 532 -22.16 -2.01 -21.97
C ILE A 532 -23.46 -2.56 -21.36
N GLY A 533 -23.38 -3.75 -20.75
CA GLY A 533 -24.51 -4.44 -20.12
C GLY A 533 -25.48 -5.10 -21.11
N HIS A 534 -25.16 -5.14 -22.40
CA HIS A 534 -26.02 -5.70 -23.44
C HIS A 534 -25.36 -6.86 -24.19
N VAL A 535 -26.21 -7.72 -24.72
CA VAL A 535 -25.83 -8.83 -25.59
C VAL A 535 -26.06 -8.41 -27.04
N SER A 536 -25.06 -8.61 -27.88
CA SER A 536 -25.13 -8.29 -29.31
C SER A 536 -24.88 -9.55 -30.14
N ASN A 537 -25.61 -9.71 -31.24
CA ASN A 537 -25.32 -10.75 -32.24
C ASN A 537 -24.31 -10.21 -33.26
N VAL A 538 -23.23 -10.95 -33.49
CA VAL A 538 -22.13 -10.56 -34.39
C VAL A 538 -21.94 -11.63 -35.44
N SER A 539 -21.93 -11.23 -36.71
CA SER A 539 -21.58 -12.09 -37.84
C SER A 539 -20.07 -12.06 -38.11
N ILE A 540 -19.50 -13.20 -38.46
CA ILE A 540 -18.09 -13.38 -38.81
C ILE A 540 -17.98 -14.44 -39.92
N GLU A 541 -17.12 -14.16 -40.90
CA GLU A 541 -16.76 -15.17 -41.90
C GLU A 541 -15.68 -16.08 -41.33
N SER A 542 -15.93 -17.39 -41.32
CA SER A 542 -14.97 -18.40 -40.87
C SER A 542 -15.12 -19.64 -41.74
N ASN A 543 -13.99 -20.15 -42.25
CA ASN A 543 -13.97 -21.26 -43.20
C ASN A 543 -14.85 -21.06 -44.45
N GLY A 544 -14.92 -19.82 -44.95
CA GLY A 544 -15.73 -19.47 -46.12
C GLY A 544 -17.24 -19.47 -45.88
N LEU A 545 -17.68 -19.64 -44.63
CA LEU A 545 -19.08 -19.60 -44.22
C LEU A 545 -19.35 -18.34 -43.39
N ASN A 546 -20.52 -17.73 -43.61
CA ASN A 546 -20.99 -16.65 -42.74
C ASN A 546 -21.63 -17.24 -41.48
N ARG A 547 -20.94 -17.08 -40.35
CA ARG A 547 -21.34 -17.62 -39.05
C ARG A 547 -21.64 -16.48 -38.08
N SER A 548 -22.22 -16.80 -36.92
CA SER A 548 -22.55 -15.79 -35.92
C SER A 548 -22.25 -16.25 -34.50
N TYR A 549 -22.09 -15.29 -33.59
CA TYR A 549 -21.97 -15.52 -32.16
C TYR A 549 -22.61 -14.38 -31.38
N LEU A 550 -23.10 -14.68 -30.18
CA LEU A 550 -23.50 -13.64 -29.24
C LEU A 550 -22.29 -13.18 -28.43
N VAL A 551 -22.19 -11.88 -28.19
CA VAL A 551 -21.21 -11.29 -27.28
C VAL A 551 -21.93 -10.45 -26.24
N SER A 552 -21.69 -10.75 -24.98
CA SER A 552 -22.20 -10.01 -23.84
C SER A 552 -21.10 -9.13 -23.26
N ILE A 553 -21.34 -7.82 -23.22
CA ILE A 553 -20.43 -6.86 -22.61
C ILE A 553 -20.87 -6.64 -21.17
N PRO A 554 -20.03 -6.91 -20.17
CA PRO A 554 -20.45 -6.86 -18.77
C PRO A 554 -20.67 -5.41 -18.30
N PRO A 555 -21.51 -5.17 -17.28
CA PRO A 555 -21.90 -3.82 -16.86
C PRO A 555 -20.74 -2.93 -16.36
N LEU A 556 -19.65 -3.53 -15.87
CA LEU A 556 -18.46 -2.80 -15.43
C LEU A 556 -17.33 -2.79 -16.46
N TYR A 557 -17.60 -3.18 -17.71
CA TYR A 557 -16.60 -3.09 -18.79
C TYR A 557 -16.10 -1.64 -18.92
N ARG A 558 -14.78 -1.50 -19.09
CA ARG A 558 -14.11 -0.23 -19.39
C ARG A 558 -13.13 -0.46 -20.52
N PRO A 559 -13.10 0.38 -21.57
CA PRO A 559 -12.21 0.18 -22.73
C PRO A 559 -10.72 0.34 -22.42
N TYR A 560 -10.36 0.64 -21.16
CA TYR A 560 -9.00 0.80 -20.66
C TYR A 560 -8.64 -0.16 -19.51
N ILE A 561 -9.57 -1.05 -19.11
CA ILE A 561 -9.32 -2.10 -18.10
C ILE A 561 -9.52 -3.46 -18.80
N PRO A 562 -8.45 -4.25 -18.99
CA PRO A 562 -8.54 -5.56 -19.64
C PRO A 562 -9.56 -6.49 -18.97
N ALA A 563 -10.62 -6.84 -19.69
CA ALA A 563 -11.65 -7.77 -19.22
C ALA A 563 -11.27 -9.23 -19.51
N GLY A 564 -11.63 -10.17 -18.63
CA GLY A 564 -11.55 -11.60 -18.98
C GLY A 564 -12.62 -11.97 -20.01
N VAL A 565 -12.41 -13.08 -20.72
CA VAL A 565 -13.33 -13.58 -21.76
C VAL A 565 -13.71 -15.02 -21.45
N ILE A 566 -15.00 -15.31 -21.48
CA ILE A 566 -15.55 -16.65 -21.29
C ILE A 566 -16.24 -17.08 -22.56
N PHE A 567 -15.83 -18.20 -23.14
CA PHE A 567 -16.55 -18.87 -24.21
C PHE A 567 -17.50 -19.90 -23.59
N SER A 568 -18.78 -19.83 -23.93
CA SER A 568 -19.81 -20.77 -23.46
C SER A 568 -20.52 -21.45 -24.63
N PHE A 569 -20.37 -22.77 -24.71
CA PHE A 569 -20.86 -23.59 -25.82
C PHE A 569 -22.19 -24.28 -25.48
N HIS A 570 -23.15 -24.17 -26.41
CA HIS A 570 -24.46 -24.79 -26.25
C HIS A 570 -24.41 -26.31 -26.45
N GLY A 571 -25.36 -27.03 -25.84
CA GLY A 571 -25.53 -28.47 -26.06
C GLY A 571 -26.23 -28.81 -27.39
N GLY A 572 -26.35 -30.10 -27.68
CA GLY A 572 -27.00 -30.62 -28.88
C GLY A 572 -28.44 -30.13 -29.04
N ALA A 573 -28.82 -29.85 -30.30
CA ALA A 573 -30.14 -29.35 -30.69
C ALA A 573 -30.57 -28.02 -30.01
N ARG A 574 -29.61 -27.24 -29.49
CA ARG A 574 -29.83 -25.92 -28.88
C ARG A 574 -29.09 -24.82 -29.65
N THR A 575 -29.34 -23.58 -29.24
CA THR A 575 -28.70 -22.40 -29.80
C THR A 575 -27.84 -21.66 -28.78
N SER A 576 -27.01 -20.73 -29.26
CA SER A 576 -26.27 -19.75 -28.45
C SER A 576 -27.18 -18.95 -27.51
N THR A 577 -28.43 -18.68 -27.91
CA THR A 577 -29.42 -17.98 -27.08
C THR A 577 -29.92 -18.87 -25.95
N ASP A 578 -30.12 -20.17 -26.21
CA ASP A 578 -30.54 -21.12 -25.18
C ASP A 578 -29.44 -21.30 -24.13
N GLN A 579 -28.18 -21.37 -24.56
CA GLN A 579 -27.04 -21.47 -23.64
C GLN A 579 -26.90 -20.23 -22.77
N LEU A 580 -27.05 -19.04 -23.35
CA LEU A 580 -27.05 -17.77 -22.61
C LEU A 580 -28.12 -17.74 -21.51
N ARG A 581 -29.33 -18.21 -21.82
CA ARG A 581 -30.42 -18.29 -20.83
C ARG A 581 -30.17 -19.37 -19.78
N LEU A 582 -29.51 -20.46 -20.16
CA LEU A 582 -29.28 -21.60 -19.28
C LEU A 582 -28.18 -21.33 -18.25
N ASP A 583 -27.02 -20.85 -18.70
CA ASP A 583 -25.83 -20.76 -17.86
C ASP A 583 -25.77 -19.52 -16.98
N GLN A 584 -26.58 -18.49 -17.27
CA GLN A 584 -26.63 -17.25 -16.49
C GLN A 584 -25.26 -16.55 -16.34
N LEU A 585 -24.27 -16.82 -17.20
CA LEU A 585 -22.96 -16.16 -17.15
C LEU A 585 -23.04 -14.68 -17.52
N THR A 586 -24.15 -14.23 -18.12
CA THR A 586 -24.43 -12.80 -18.37
C THR A 586 -25.22 -12.15 -17.24
N ASN A 587 -25.62 -12.88 -16.20
CA ASN A 587 -26.39 -12.33 -15.09
C ASN A 587 -25.48 -11.39 -14.26
N PRO A 588 -25.82 -10.08 -14.11
CA PRO A 588 -25.04 -9.13 -13.33
C PRO A 588 -24.86 -9.48 -11.85
N GLU A 589 -25.67 -10.37 -11.28
CA GLU A 589 -25.46 -10.88 -9.92
C GLU A 589 -24.22 -11.76 -9.82
N PHE A 590 -23.87 -12.48 -10.89
CA PHE A 590 -22.73 -13.40 -10.93
C PHE A 590 -21.53 -12.83 -11.68
N ASN A 591 -21.76 -12.20 -12.83
CA ASN A 591 -20.70 -11.68 -13.70
C ASN A 591 -20.89 -10.20 -13.99
N THR A 592 -20.03 -9.38 -13.40
CA THR A 592 -20.01 -7.93 -13.65
C THR A 592 -18.82 -7.46 -14.47
N ARG A 593 -17.88 -8.34 -14.83
CA ARG A 593 -16.53 -7.96 -15.31
C ARG A 593 -16.00 -8.71 -16.52
N HIS A 594 -16.53 -9.89 -16.85
CA HIS A 594 -16.03 -10.71 -17.95
C HIS A 594 -16.96 -10.63 -19.16
N ILE A 595 -16.36 -10.50 -20.34
CA ILE A 595 -17.07 -10.63 -21.62
C ILE A 595 -17.45 -12.10 -21.77
N VAL A 596 -18.68 -12.37 -22.18
CA VAL A 596 -19.14 -13.74 -22.46
C VAL A 596 -19.46 -13.87 -23.94
N VAL A 597 -18.93 -14.91 -24.55
CA VAL A 597 -19.06 -15.22 -25.97
C VAL A 597 -19.81 -16.53 -26.12
N TYR A 598 -20.87 -16.54 -26.92
CA TYR A 598 -21.69 -17.71 -27.20
C TYR A 598 -21.66 -18.01 -28.71
N PRO A 599 -20.73 -18.85 -29.17
CA PRO A 599 -20.67 -19.26 -30.57
C PRO A 599 -21.94 -20.01 -31.01
N GLN A 600 -22.41 -19.75 -32.22
CA GLN A 600 -23.53 -20.48 -32.83
C GLN A 600 -23.01 -21.57 -33.76
N GLY A 601 -23.38 -22.82 -33.48
CA GLY A 601 -23.15 -23.93 -34.40
C GLY A 601 -24.00 -23.83 -35.67
N VAL A 602 -23.55 -24.47 -36.74
CA VAL A 602 -24.25 -24.53 -38.03
C VAL A 602 -25.43 -25.52 -37.93
N ASN A 603 -26.58 -25.21 -38.55
CA ASN A 603 -27.78 -26.06 -38.53
C ASN A 603 -28.29 -26.49 -37.14
N ALA A 604 -28.03 -25.68 -36.10
CA ALA A 604 -28.33 -26.02 -34.69
C ALA A 604 -27.60 -27.28 -34.16
N CYS A 605 -26.56 -27.74 -34.85
CA CYS A 605 -25.59 -28.70 -34.33
C CYS A 605 -24.63 -28.02 -33.36
N VAL A 606 -23.95 -28.80 -32.54
CA VAL A 606 -22.93 -28.25 -31.63
C VAL A 606 -21.68 -27.94 -32.43
N PRO A 607 -20.90 -26.91 -32.04
CA PRO A 607 -19.58 -26.73 -32.60
C PRO A 607 -18.74 -28.02 -32.47
N GLY A 608 -18.36 -28.65 -33.58
CA GLY A 608 -17.51 -29.85 -33.64
C GLY A 608 -17.97 -30.99 -34.55
N ASP A 609 -19.20 -30.97 -35.08
CA ASP A 609 -19.80 -32.18 -35.71
C ASP A 609 -19.46 -32.38 -37.21
N GLU A 610 -19.28 -31.33 -38.02
CA GLU A 610 -19.02 -31.47 -39.49
C GLU A 610 -18.09 -30.39 -40.09
N ILE A 611 -17.82 -29.31 -39.35
CA ILE A 611 -17.09 -28.11 -39.80
C ILE A 611 -16.03 -27.80 -38.74
N ASP A 612 -14.90 -27.21 -39.14
CA ASP A 612 -13.81 -26.87 -38.21
C ASP A 612 -14.21 -25.73 -37.25
N ASP A 613 -14.79 -26.14 -36.13
CA ASP A 613 -15.27 -25.29 -35.06
C ASP A 613 -14.18 -24.83 -34.08
N VAL A 614 -13.04 -25.53 -34.06
CA VAL A 614 -11.83 -25.07 -33.35
C VAL A 614 -11.32 -23.81 -34.04
N LYS A 615 -11.23 -23.82 -35.38
CA LYS A 615 -10.92 -22.63 -36.16
C LYS A 615 -11.97 -21.52 -36.00
N PHE A 616 -13.26 -21.85 -35.98
CA PHE A 616 -14.29 -20.85 -35.72
C PHE A 616 -14.10 -20.16 -34.36
N THR A 617 -13.79 -20.93 -33.32
CA THR A 617 -13.49 -20.40 -31.98
C THR A 617 -12.24 -19.52 -32.00
N ALA A 618 -11.20 -19.92 -32.73
CA ALA A 618 -9.98 -19.13 -32.91
C ALA A 618 -10.25 -17.80 -33.63
N ASP A 619 -11.01 -17.83 -34.72
CA ASP A 619 -11.39 -16.65 -35.52
C ASP A 619 -12.22 -15.67 -34.68
N ILE A 620 -13.16 -16.17 -33.85
CA ILE A 620 -13.89 -15.33 -32.88
C ILE A 620 -12.93 -14.73 -31.86
N LEU A 621 -12.01 -15.53 -31.29
CA LEU A 621 -11.07 -15.03 -30.29
C LEU A 621 -10.16 -13.92 -30.84
N GLU A 622 -9.66 -14.05 -32.07
CA GLU A 622 -8.92 -12.99 -32.75
C GLU A 622 -9.77 -11.73 -32.98
N LYS A 623 -11.05 -11.92 -33.32
CA LYS A 623 -12.00 -10.81 -33.43
C LYS A 623 -12.23 -10.11 -32.09
N ILE A 624 -12.36 -10.87 -30.99
CA ILE A 624 -12.50 -10.29 -29.65
C ILE A 624 -11.22 -9.55 -29.24
N GLU A 625 -10.04 -10.12 -29.46
CA GLU A 625 -8.76 -9.48 -29.13
C GLU A 625 -8.50 -8.17 -29.87
N SER A 626 -8.98 -8.08 -31.11
CA SER A 626 -8.84 -6.86 -31.93
C SER A 626 -9.92 -5.82 -31.64
N SER A 627 -11.08 -6.24 -31.12
CA SER A 627 -12.26 -5.37 -30.97
C SER A 627 -12.51 -4.88 -29.53
N TYR A 628 -11.92 -5.54 -28.53
CA TYR A 628 -12.14 -5.20 -27.11
C TYR A 628 -10.82 -5.17 -26.32
N CYS A 629 -10.85 -4.42 -25.23
CA CYS A 629 -9.78 -4.42 -24.23
C CYS A 629 -9.92 -5.66 -23.35
N ILE A 630 -9.21 -6.74 -23.70
CA ILE A 630 -9.26 -8.00 -22.97
C ILE A 630 -7.92 -8.36 -22.31
N ASN A 631 -8.00 -9.13 -21.24
CA ASN A 631 -6.85 -9.76 -20.62
C ASN A 631 -6.62 -11.12 -21.30
N LYS A 632 -5.54 -11.23 -22.08
CA LYS A 632 -5.19 -12.44 -22.82
C LYS A 632 -4.80 -13.62 -21.93
N ASP A 633 -4.47 -13.37 -20.67
CA ASP A 633 -4.19 -14.42 -19.69
C ASP A 633 -5.47 -14.93 -19.00
N ARG A 634 -6.63 -14.36 -19.33
CA ARG A 634 -7.94 -14.65 -18.70
C ARG A 634 -8.99 -14.96 -19.75
N ILE A 635 -8.69 -15.96 -20.57
CA ILE A 635 -9.61 -16.51 -21.57
C ILE A 635 -9.98 -17.93 -21.12
N TRP A 636 -11.27 -18.23 -21.01
CA TRP A 636 -11.74 -19.50 -20.45
C TRP A 636 -12.86 -20.10 -21.30
N ALA A 637 -13.07 -21.41 -21.16
CA ALA A 637 -14.11 -22.13 -21.90
C ALA A 637 -14.97 -22.99 -20.98
N THR A 638 -16.28 -22.95 -21.21
CA THR A 638 -17.29 -23.79 -20.55
C THR A 638 -18.35 -24.17 -21.59
N GLY A 639 -19.21 -25.11 -21.25
CA GLY A 639 -20.29 -25.52 -22.12
C GLY A 639 -21.07 -26.68 -21.52
N LYS A 640 -22.22 -26.97 -22.12
CA LYS A 640 -23.16 -27.97 -21.63
C LYS A 640 -23.31 -29.14 -22.61
N SER A 641 -23.41 -30.39 -22.13
CA SER A 641 -23.58 -31.58 -22.99
C SER A 641 -22.48 -31.66 -24.05
N ASP A 642 -22.86 -31.68 -25.33
CA ASP A 642 -21.96 -31.73 -26.47
C ASP A 642 -21.03 -30.49 -26.46
N GLY A 643 -21.51 -29.32 -26.04
CA GLY A 643 -20.66 -28.13 -25.85
C GLY A 643 -19.68 -28.26 -24.68
N GLY A 644 -20.02 -29.08 -23.67
CA GLY A 644 -19.07 -29.50 -22.63
C GLY A 644 -18.03 -30.49 -23.17
N GLY A 645 -18.44 -31.37 -24.09
CA GLY A 645 -17.53 -32.21 -24.89
C GLY A 645 -16.56 -31.36 -25.72
N PHE A 646 -17.07 -30.37 -26.43
CA PHE A 646 -16.26 -29.44 -27.22
C PHE A 646 -15.30 -28.61 -26.36
N THR A 647 -15.70 -28.26 -25.14
CA THR A 647 -14.79 -27.64 -24.15
C THR A 647 -13.56 -28.51 -23.89
N ASN A 648 -13.72 -29.85 -23.84
CA ASN A 648 -12.59 -30.78 -23.73
C ASN A 648 -11.77 -30.84 -25.03
N VAL A 649 -12.40 -30.76 -26.20
CA VAL A 649 -11.70 -30.66 -27.50
C VAL A 649 -10.76 -29.45 -27.51
N LEU A 650 -11.22 -28.27 -27.07
CA LEU A 650 -10.39 -27.07 -26.97
C LEU A 650 -9.25 -27.22 -25.95
N ALA A 651 -9.48 -27.93 -24.86
CA ALA A 651 -8.44 -28.21 -23.86
C ALA A 651 -7.35 -29.15 -24.42
N CYS A 652 -7.73 -30.05 -25.33
CA CYS A 652 -6.86 -31.02 -25.98
C CYS A 652 -6.26 -30.53 -27.30
N ASP A 653 -6.71 -29.41 -27.85
CA ASP A 653 -6.15 -28.82 -29.06
C ASP A 653 -4.84 -28.07 -28.77
N ALA A 654 -3.82 -28.30 -29.60
CA ALA A 654 -2.49 -27.73 -29.40
C ALA A 654 -2.43 -26.20 -29.55
N GLY A 655 -3.34 -25.62 -30.34
CA GLY A 655 -3.46 -24.17 -30.50
C GLY A 655 -4.22 -23.54 -29.34
N MET A 656 -5.41 -24.05 -29.06
CA MET A 656 -6.34 -23.48 -28.09
C MET A 656 -5.90 -23.72 -26.65
N SER A 657 -5.28 -24.85 -26.32
CA SER A 657 -4.78 -25.12 -24.97
C SER A 657 -3.76 -24.07 -24.50
N LYS A 658 -3.02 -23.44 -25.41
CA LYS A 658 -2.08 -22.34 -25.11
C LYS A 658 -2.75 -20.99 -24.92
N ARG A 659 -4.00 -20.84 -25.38
CA ARG A 659 -4.71 -19.56 -25.40
C ARG A 659 -5.78 -19.47 -24.33
N PHE A 660 -6.35 -20.62 -23.94
CA PHE A 660 -7.33 -20.74 -22.89
C PHE A 660 -6.66 -21.14 -21.57
N ALA A 661 -6.95 -20.38 -20.53
CA ALA A 661 -6.35 -20.50 -19.20
C ALA A 661 -6.94 -21.66 -18.40
N ALA A 662 -8.25 -21.91 -18.50
CA ALA A 662 -8.96 -22.96 -17.77
C ALA A 662 -10.25 -23.38 -18.49
N PHE A 663 -10.73 -24.58 -18.15
CA PHE A 663 -11.87 -25.24 -18.77
C PHE A 663 -12.86 -25.75 -17.73
N ALA A 664 -14.15 -25.53 -17.94
CA ALA A 664 -15.18 -25.95 -16.97
C ALA A 664 -16.42 -26.55 -17.64
N PRO A 665 -16.37 -27.79 -18.16
CA PRO A 665 -17.53 -28.42 -18.81
C PRO A 665 -18.61 -28.86 -17.80
N VAL A 666 -19.87 -28.81 -18.23
CA VAL A 666 -21.05 -29.20 -17.44
C VAL A 666 -21.83 -30.29 -18.18
N SER A 667 -22.03 -31.44 -17.52
CA SER A 667 -22.64 -32.65 -18.11
C SER A 667 -22.04 -33.02 -19.47
N GLY A 668 -20.71 -32.90 -19.59
CA GLY A 668 -20.01 -32.96 -20.89
C GLY A 668 -20.12 -34.32 -21.57
N ALA A 669 -20.34 -34.32 -22.89
CA ALA A 669 -20.40 -35.52 -23.72
C ALA A 669 -19.06 -35.79 -24.40
N TYR A 670 -18.31 -36.78 -23.92
CA TYR A 670 -16.93 -37.05 -24.36
C TYR A 670 -16.87 -38.28 -25.28
N TYR A 671 -17.37 -38.15 -26.49
CA TYR A 671 -17.41 -39.26 -27.45
C TYR A 671 -16.00 -39.71 -27.87
N VAL A 672 -15.77 -41.03 -27.88
CA VAL A 672 -14.55 -41.68 -28.36
C VAL A 672 -14.94 -42.72 -29.42
N ASP A 673 -14.42 -42.56 -30.64
CA ASP A 673 -14.66 -43.45 -31.77
C ASP A 673 -13.96 -44.81 -31.59
N THR A 674 -14.59 -45.69 -30.79
CA THR A 674 -14.12 -47.05 -30.53
C THR A 674 -15.25 -47.94 -30.02
N LEU A 675 -15.35 -49.16 -30.55
CA LEU A 675 -16.26 -50.21 -30.09
C LEU A 675 -15.55 -51.58 -30.06
N PRO A 676 -15.90 -52.49 -29.12
CA PRO A 676 -16.89 -52.33 -28.05
C PRO A 676 -16.44 -51.34 -26.97
N CYS A 677 -17.39 -50.64 -26.35
CA CYS A 677 -17.04 -49.63 -25.36
C CYS A 677 -16.63 -50.24 -24.01
N ALA A 678 -15.48 -49.81 -23.51
CA ALA A 678 -15.02 -50.08 -22.15
C ALA A 678 -14.94 -48.76 -21.37
N PRO A 679 -16.04 -48.25 -20.78
CA PRO A 679 -16.13 -46.88 -20.27
C PRO A 679 -15.08 -46.52 -19.21
N SER A 680 -14.65 -47.48 -18.39
CA SER A 680 -13.70 -47.25 -17.31
C SER A 680 -12.23 -47.32 -17.73
N THR A 681 -11.94 -47.69 -18.98
CA THR A 681 -10.56 -47.92 -19.46
C THR A 681 -10.33 -47.46 -20.89
N VAL A 682 -11.34 -46.92 -21.56
CA VAL A 682 -11.23 -46.44 -22.94
C VAL A 682 -10.14 -45.38 -23.03
N ASN A 683 -9.28 -45.47 -24.04
CA ASN A 683 -8.24 -44.46 -24.26
C ASN A 683 -8.87 -43.15 -24.73
N ILE A 684 -8.55 -42.03 -24.09
CA ILE A 684 -9.12 -40.70 -24.39
C ILE A 684 -8.05 -39.85 -25.10
N PRO A 685 -8.13 -39.68 -26.44
CA PRO A 685 -7.12 -38.92 -27.19
C PRO A 685 -7.06 -37.45 -26.77
N CYS A 686 -5.85 -36.92 -26.61
CA CYS A 686 -5.65 -35.53 -26.22
C CYS A 686 -4.23 -35.04 -26.59
N HIS A 687 -4.11 -33.89 -27.26
CA HIS A 687 -2.84 -33.36 -27.77
C HIS A 687 -2.59 -31.92 -27.29
N ALA A 688 -2.86 -31.66 -26.02
CA ALA A 688 -2.65 -30.34 -25.42
C ALA A 688 -1.18 -29.90 -25.53
N ALA A 689 -0.94 -28.65 -25.91
CA ALA A 689 0.41 -28.12 -26.09
C ALA A 689 1.04 -27.54 -24.80
N ARG A 690 0.38 -27.69 -23.65
CA ARG A 690 0.91 -27.34 -22.33
C ARG A 690 0.41 -28.32 -21.27
N SER A 691 1.17 -28.46 -20.20
CA SER A 691 0.72 -29.11 -18.96
C SER A 691 0.13 -28.10 -17.99
N ASN A 692 -0.33 -28.57 -16.84
CA ASN A 692 -1.00 -27.83 -15.78
C ASN A 692 -2.26 -27.12 -16.30
N ILE A 693 -3.17 -27.87 -16.91
CA ILE A 693 -4.43 -27.35 -17.45
C ILE A 693 -5.50 -27.42 -16.35
N PRO A 694 -5.93 -26.28 -15.80
CA PRO A 694 -7.00 -26.25 -14.82
C PRO A 694 -8.31 -26.72 -15.46
N PHE A 695 -8.92 -27.74 -14.86
CA PHE A 695 -10.10 -28.40 -15.41
C PHE A 695 -11.15 -28.68 -14.32
N LEU A 696 -12.35 -28.12 -14.46
CA LEU A 696 -13.45 -28.28 -13.49
C LEU A 696 -14.70 -28.87 -14.17
N ALA A 697 -14.94 -30.16 -13.98
CA ALA A 697 -16.13 -30.82 -14.52
C ALA A 697 -17.30 -30.82 -13.51
N PHE A 698 -18.52 -30.72 -14.02
CA PHE A 698 -19.75 -30.94 -13.26
C PHE A 698 -20.54 -32.10 -13.88
N HIS A 699 -21.05 -33.03 -13.05
CA HIS A 699 -21.86 -34.13 -13.57
C HIS A 699 -22.87 -34.65 -12.56
N GLY A 700 -24.07 -35.00 -13.05
CA GLY A 700 -25.15 -35.58 -12.26
C GLY A 700 -25.15 -37.11 -12.28
N GLY A 701 -25.44 -37.74 -11.15
CA GLY A 701 -25.54 -39.19 -11.00
C GLY A 701 -26.80 -39.78 -11.66
N ASN A 702 -27.86 -38.99 -11.78
CA ASN A 702 -29.10 -39.35 -12.49
C ASN A 702 -29.10 -38.88 -13.95
N ASP A 703 -27.95 -38.50 -14.51
CA ASP A 703 -27.84 -38.12 -15.92
C ASP A 703 -28.09 -39.35 -16.82
N THR A 704 -29.30 -39.46 -17.37
CA THR A 704 -29.70 -40.56 -18.26
C THR A 704 -29.29 -40.31 -19.71
N THR A 705 -28.75 -39.13 -20.03
CA THR A 705 -28.36 -38.74 -21.39
C THR A 705 -26.87 -39.01 -21.59
N ILE A 706 -26.04 -38.52 -20.68
CA ILE A 706 -24.63 -38.83 -20.57
C ILE A 706 -24.44 -39.51 -19.21
N SER A 707 -24.57 -40.84 -19.21
CA SER A 707 -24.44 -41.64 -18.00
C SER A 707 -23.14 -41.35 -17.26
N TYR A 708 -23.22 -41.13 -15.94
CA TYR A 708 -22.04 -40.98 -15.09
C TYR A 708 -21.08 -42.19 -15.19
N SER A 709 -21.64 -43.39 -15.38
CA SER A 709 -20.89 -44.62 -15.57
C SER A 709 -20.37 -44.81 -17.00
N GLY A 710 -20.69 -43.91 -17.93
CA GLY A 710 -20.40 -44.06 -19.36
C GLY A 710 -21.20 -45.18 -20.02
N GLY A 711 -20.81 -45.56 -21.24
CA GLY A 711 -21.48 -46.59 -22.03
C GLY A 711 -21.44 -46.32 -23.53
N GLU A 712 -22.07 -47.19 -24.32
CA GLU A 712 -22.22 -46.98 -25.76
C GLU A 712 -23.36 -45.99 -26.05
N ARG A 713 -23.10 -45.01 -26.91
CA ARG A 713 -24.11 -44.06 -27.37
C ARG A 713 -23.71 -43.51 -28.74
N LYS A 714 -24.68 -43.40 -29.66
CA LYS A 714 -24.44 -42.92 -31.04
C LYS A 714 -23.31 -43.69 -31.75
N GLU A 715 -23.22 -45.00 -31.55
CA GLU A 715 -22.16 -45.85 -32.13
C GLU A 715 -20.73 -45.49 -31.68
N GLU A 716 -20.60 -44.72 -30.61
CA GLU A 716 -19.31 -44.33 -30.01
C GLU A 716 -19.28 -44.71 -28.52
N CYS A 717 -18.07 -44.73 -27.94
CA CYS A 717 -17.88 -44.99 -26.53
C CYS A 717 -17.87 -43.69 -25.72
N LEU A 718 -18.69 -43.63 -24.67
CA LEU A 718 -18.60 -42.60 -23.64
C LEU A 718 -17.78 -43.13 -22.45
N PRO A 719 -16.65 -42.50 -22.09
CA PRO A 719 -15.92 -42.85 -20.88
C PRO A 719 -16.79 -42.57 -19.65
N SER A 720 -16.60 -43.36 -18.60
CA SER A 720 -17.15 -43.02 -17.29
C SER A 720 -16.54 -41.69 -16.83
N ILE A 721 -17.34 -40.86 -16.15
CA ILE A 721 -16.88 -39.55 -15.68
C ILE A 721 -15.72 -39.66 -14.67
N PRO A 722 -15.70 -40.65 -13.75
CA PRO A 722 -14.52 -40.92 -12.93
C PRO A 722 -13.26 -41.20 -13.74
N HIS A 723 -13.35 -42.04 -14.78
CA HIS A 723 -12.21 -42.33 -15.67
C HIS A 723 -11.75 -41.07 -16.40
N PHE A 724 -12.69 -40.34 -17.00
CA PHE A 724 -12.40 -39.10 -17.72
C PHE A 724 -11.65 -38.06 -16.87
N ILE A 725 -12.11 -37.80 -15.63
CA ILE A 725 -11.46 -36.79 -14.79
C ILE A 725 -10.10 -37.27 -14.25
N GLN A 726 -9.95 -38.57 -14.00
CA GLN A 726 -8.69 -39.16 -13.57
C GLN A 726 -7.63 -39.10 -14.68
N GLU A 727 -8.03 -39.30 -15.94
CA GLU A 727 -7.14 -39.12 -17.10
C GLU A 727 -6.62 -37.67 -17.21
N TRP A 728 -7.43 -36.67 -16.89
CA TRP A 728 -6.97 -35.28 -16.77
C TRP A 728 -5.94 -35.08 -15.65
N ALA A 729 -6.19 -35.65 -14.46
CA ALA A 729 -5.24 -35.57 -13.35
C ALA A 729 -3.93 -36.32 -13.67
N ALA A 730 -4.01 -37.46 -14.35
CA ALA A 730 -2.86 -38.26 -14.76
C ALA A 730 -2.02 -37.54 -15.82
N ARG A 731 -2.66 -36.88 -16.80
CA ARG A 731 -2.02 -36.10 -17.85
C ARG A 731 -1.15 -34.98 -17.29
N ASP A 732 -1.62 -34.31 -16.24
CA ASP A 732 -0.88 -33.26 -15.52
C ASP A 732 0.05 -33.79 -14.43
N LYS A 733 0.20 -35.12 -14.32
CA LYS A 733 1.09 -35.80 -13.36
C LYS A 733 0.82 -35.37 -11.92
N LEU A 734 -0.44 -35.16 -11.57
CA LEU A 734 -0.84 -34.73 -10.23
C LEU A 734 -0.59 -35.85 -9.21
N ASP A 735 0.04 -35.49 -8.08
CA ASP A 735 0.29 -36.42 -6.99
C ASP A 735 -1.02 -36.87 -6.34
N SER A 736 -1.40 -38.13 -6.59
CA SER A 736 -2.62 -38.74 -6.07
C SER A 736 -2.69 -38.75 -4.53
N SER A 737 -1.54 -38.71 -3.83
CA SER A 737 -1.51 -38.61 -2.35
C SER A 737 -2.00 -37.26 -1.82
N LYS A 738 -2.13 -36.26 -2.69
CA LYS A 738 -2.62 -34.91 -2.37
C LYS A 738 -4.08 -34.70 -2.76
N ASN A 739 -4.77 -35.72 -3.25
CA ASN A 739 -6.19 -35.61 -3.60
C ASN A 739 -7.03 -35.42 -2.33
N PHE A 740 -8.09 -34.62 -2.44
CA PHE A 740 -9.00 -34.37 -1.32
C PHE A 740 -10.43 -34.23 -1.81
N THR A 741 -11.38 -34.51 -0.90
CA THR A 741 -12.81 -34.48 -1.19
C THR A 741 -13.49 -33.50 -0.24
N THR A 742 -14.36 -32.66 -0.77
CA THR A 742 -15.09 -31.63 -0.01
C THR A 742 -16.57 -31.68 -0.33
N TRP A 743 -17.42 -31.53 0.68
CA TRP A 743 -18.86 -31.38 0.50
C TRP A 743 -19.17 -29.98 -0.05
N VAL A 744 -19.97 -29.92 -1.11
CA VAL A 744 -20.47 -28.66 -1.71
C VAL A 744 -21.89 -28.36 -1.23
N ALA A 745 -22.72 -29.41 -1.14
CA ALA A 745 -24.06 -29.40 -0.59
C ALA A 745 -24.45 -30.82 -0.15
N SER A 746 -25.69 -31.03 0.32
CA SER A 746 -26.14 -32.29 0.92
C SER A 746 -25.96 -33.52 0.02
N ASN A 747 -26.16 -33.39 -1.29
CA ASN A 747 -26.01 -34.47 -2.28
C ASN A 747 -24.84 -34.23 -3.24
N THR A 748 -24.00 -33.23 -2.95
CA THR A 748 -22.99 -32.73 -3.88
C THR A 748 -21.60 -32.81 -3.27
N VAL A 749 -20.69 -33.47 -3.97
CA VAL A 749 -19.31 -33.71 -3.54
C VAL A 749 -18.35 -33.20 -4.61
N ALA A 750 -17.33 -32.46 -4.19
CA ALA A 750 -16.22 -32.06 -5.05
C ALA A 750 -15.00 -32.95 -4.79
N TYR A 751 -14.65 -33.76 -5.78
CA TYR A 751 -13.39 -34.52 -5.83
C TYR A 751 -12.32 -33.65 -6.45
N SER A 752 -11.23 -33.40 -5.73
CA SER A 752 -10.15 -32.50 -6.15
C SER A 752 -8.84 -33.27 -6.25
N PHE A 753 -8.13 -33.08 -7.36
CA PHE A 753 -6.90 -33.79 -7.68
C PHE A 753 -5.69 -32.86 -7.57
N GLY A 754 -4.63 -33.31 -6.89
CA GLY A 754 -3.44 -32.52 -6.57
C GLY A 754 -3.62 -31.50 -5.43
N LEU A 755 -2.50 -30.95 -4.93
CA LEU A 755 -2.45 -30.09 -3.73
C LEU A 755 -3.35 -28.85 -3.81
N THR A 756 -3.51 -28.28 -5.00
CA THR A 756 -4.29 -27.06 -5.24
C THR A 756 -5.71 -27.35 -5.77
N GLY A 757 -6.04 -28.63 -6.03
CA GLY A 757 -7.26 -28.99 -6.75
C GLY A 757 -7.27 -28.44 -8.19
N LEU A 758 -6.17 -28.65 -8.93
CA LEU A 758 -6.03 -28.14 -10.31
C LEU A 758 -7.07 -28.76 -11.24
N VAL A 759 -7.32 -30.06 -11.06
CA VAL A 759 -8.38 -30.82 -11.73
C VAL A 759 -9.44 -31.16 -10.69
N ARG A 760 -10.72 -30.94 -10.99
CA ARG A 760 -11.84 -31.18 -10.06
C ARG A 760 -13.06 -31.73 -10.77
N LEU A 761 -13.78 -32.60 -10.08
CA LEU A 761 -15.12 -33.05 -10.45
C LEU A 761 -16.10 -32.67 -9.34
N ILE A 762 -17.13 -31.90 -9.67
CA ILE A 762 -18.30 -31.68 -8.82
C ILE A 762 -19.37 -32.66 -9.26
N TYR A 763 -19.59 -33.66 -8.41
CA TYR A 763 -20.56 -34.72 -8.60
C TYR A 763 -21.77 -34.46 -7.71
N ASP A 764 -22.97 -34.55 -8.28
CA ASP A 764 -24.22 -34.54 -7.52
C ASP A 764 -24.97 -35.84 -7.76
N SER A 765 -25.37 -36.54 -6.71
CA SER A 765 -25.97 -37.87 -6.84
C SER A 765 -27.40 -37.88 -7.38
N VAL A 766 -28.11 -36.75 -7.38
CA VAL A 766 -29.55 -36.71 -7.68
C VAL A 766 -29.89 -35.88 -8.92
N ILE A 767 -29.01 -34.99 -9.36
CA ILE A 767 -29.22 -34.16 -10.56
C ILE A 767 -29.12 -35.00 -11.83
N GLY A 768 -29.95 -34.67 -12.82
CA GLY A 768 -29.96 -35.28 -14.15
C GLY A 768 -29.00 -34.62 -15.13
N HIS A 769 -29.38 -34.60 -16.41
CA HIS A 769 -28.62 -34.01 -17.51
C HIS A 769 -28.73 -32.46 -17.56
N ASP A 770 -28.29 -31.80 -16.49
CA ASP A 770 -28.64 -30.41 -16.22
C ASP A 770 -27.44 -29.48 -16.07
N TRP A 771 -27.63 -28.21 -16.42
CA TRP A 771 -26.86 -27.13 -15.82
C TRP A 771 -27.33 -26.88 -14.37
N PRO A 772 -26.53 -27.21 -13.33
CA PRO A 772 -26.98 -27.12 -11.94
C PRO A 772 -27.29 -25.67 -11.53
N SER A 773 -28.50 -25.45 -11.04
CA SER A 773 -28.99 -24.15 -10.56
C SER A 773 -29.96 -24.35 -9.40
N THR A 774 -29.88 -23.47 -8.40
CA THR A 774 -30.81 -23.43 -7.25
C THR A 774 -32.19 -22.89 -7.62
N ILE A 775 -32.31 -22.26 -8.79
CA ILE A 775 -33.57 -21.81 -9.35
C ILE A 775 -33.95 -22.63 -10.58
N PRO A 776 -35.25 -22.76 -10.90
CA PRO A 776 -35.69 -23.48 -12.09
C PRO A 776 -35.09 -22.91 -13.39
N ASN A 777 -34.68 -23.79 -14.29
CA ASN A 777 -34.17 -23.48 -15.62
C ASN A 777 -34.66 -24.52 -16.65
N ALA A 778 -34.29 -24.35 -17.91
CA ALA A 778 -34.77 -25.20 -19.02
C ALA A 778 -34.33 -26.68 -18.93
N ASP A 779 -33.35 -27.00 -18.09
CA ASP A 779 -32.88 -28.37 -17.89
C ASP A 779 -33.62 -29.05 -16.73
N ASN A 780 -33.72 -28.37 -15.59
CA ASN A 780 -34.20 -28.96 -14.35
C ASN A 780 -35.74 -28.91 -14.17
N GLN A 781 -36.47 -28.41 -15.17
CA GLN A 781 -37.93 -28.43 -15.24
C GLN A 781 -38.49 -29.63 -16.03
N LYS A 782 -37.62 -30.50 -16.56
CA LYS A 782 -38.04 -31.71 -17.26
C LYS A 782 -38.61 -32.75 -16.29
N PRO A 783 -39.54 -33.62 -16.73
CA PRO A 783 -40.04 -34.70 -15.89
C PRO A 783 -38.90 -35.55 -15.30
N GLY A 784 -38.89 -35.72 -13.97
CA GLY A 784 -37.85 -36.47 -13.26
C GLY A 784 -36.62 -35.64 -12.85
N HIS A 785 -36.57 -34.36 -13.20
CA HIS A 785 -35.50 -33.44 -12.82
C HIS A 785 -36.01 -32.42 -11.79
N HIS A 786 -35.09 -31.77 -11.08
CA HIS A 786 -35.41 -30.73 -10.09
C HIS A 786 -34.25 -29.75 -9.93
N PRO A 787 -34.49 -28.53 -9.40
CA PRO A 787 -33.41 -27.61 -9.06
C PRO A 787 -32.34 -28.26 -8.16
N ALA A 788 -31.09 -27.88 -8.40
CA ALA A 788 -29.93 -28.35 -7.68
C ALA A 788 -29.83 -27.70 -6.29
N SER A 789 -29.14 -28.33 -5.35
CA SER A 789 -28.81 -27.71 -4.06
C SER A 789 -27.65 -26.70 -4.14
N PHE A 790 -27.08 -26.49 -5.33
CA PHE A 790 -25.99 -25.56 -5.59
C PHE A 790 -26.15 -24.91 -6.97
N ASN A 791 -25.37 -23.85 -7.24
CA ASN A 791 -25.37 -23.17 -8.52
C ASN A 791 -23.99 -23.31 -9.17
N ALA A 792 -23.94 -23.89 -10.37
CA ALA A 792 -22.67 -24.12 -11.08
C ALA A 792 -22.03 -22.81 -11.56
N THR A 793 -22.83 -21.84 -11.98
CA THR A 793 -22.37 -20.57 -12.59
C THR A 793 -21.39 -19.77 -11.71
N PRO A 794 -21.69 -19.44 -10.44
CA PRO A 794 -20.73 -18.75 -9.58
C PRO A 794 -19.49 -19.59 -9.27
N ILE A 795 -19.59 -20.93 -9.25
CA ILE A 795 -18.45 -21.83 -9.04
C ILE A 795 -17.53 -21.83 -10.27
N VAL A 796 -18.10 -21.85 -11.48
CA VAL A 796 -17.36 -21.72 -12.75
C VAL A 796 -16.62 -20.37 -12.81
N LEU A 797 -17.27 -19.27 -12.45
CA LEU A 797 -16.67 -17.94 -12.45
C LEU A 797 -15.52 -17.82 -11.43
N ASP A 798 -15.73 -18.30 -10.20
CA ASP A 798 -14.70 -18.34 -9.16
C ASP A 798 -13.51 -19.22 -9.57
N PHE A 799 -13.78 -20.36 -10.22
CA PHE A 799 -12.74 -21.23 -10.76
C PHE A 799 -11.92 -20.53 -11.84
N PHE A 800 -12.57 -19.89 -12.81
CA PHE A 800 -11.90 -19.11 -13.85
C PHE A 800 -11.05 -17.99 -13.28
N ASP A 801 -11.57 -17.20 -12.33
CA ASP A 801 -10.84 -16.08 -11.76
C ASP A 801 -9.55 -16.48 -11.02
N ARG A 802 -9.52 -17.68 -10.44
CA ARG A 802 -8.35 -18.27 -9.77
C ARG A 802 -7.29 -18.82 -10.72
N HIS A 803 -7.64 -19.05 -11.98
CA HIS A 803 -6.79 -19.76 -12.93
C HIS A 803 -6.52 -18.94 -14.21
N PRO A 804 -5.65 -17.90 -14.13
CA PRO A 804 -5.10 -17.25 -15.32
C PRO A 804 -3.99 -18.09 -15.97
N LEU A 805 -3.74 -17.88 -17.26
CA LEU A 805 -2.74 -18.61 -18.06
C LEU A 805 -1.30 -18.33 -17.59
N ALA A 806 -1.01 -17.11 -17.15
CA ALA A 806 0.32 -16.70 -16.67
C ALA A 806 0.52 -17.06 -15.19
N LEU A 807 1.09 -18.24 -14.95
CA LEU A 807 1.66 -18.66 -13.66
C LEU A 807 3.13 -19.09 -13.83
N ASP A 808 3.94 -18.29 -14.53
CA ASP A 808 5.40 -18.40 -14.42
C ASP A 808 5.88 -17.63 -13.18
N TYR A 809 5.75 -18.25 -12.01
CA TYR A 809 6.38 -17.79 -10.77
C TYR A 809 7.19 -18.89 -10.06
N TRP A 810 7.52 -20.00 -10.75
CA TRP A 810 8.14 -21.18 -10.10
C TRP A 810 9.33 -21.85 -10.82
N THR A 811 10.00 -21.21 -11.79
CA THR A 811 11.13 -21.81 -12.52
C THR A 811 12.52 -21.24 -12.20
N THR A 812 12.72 -20.57 -11.05
CA THR A 812 14.07 -20.10 -10.61
C THR A 812 14.49 -20.52 -9.20
N ARG A 813 14.10 -21.72 -8.74
CA ARG A 813 14.79 -22.39 -7.63
C ARG A 813 15.08 -23.85 -7.97
N ASN A 814 16.14 -24.05 -8.72
CA ASN A 814 17.01 -25.23 -8.68
C ASN A 814 18.40 -24.81 -9.18
N VAL A 815 19.11 -24.04 -8.35
CA VAL A 815 20.58 -24.06 -8.14
C VAL A 815 20.83 -23.67 -6.69
#